data_AF-A0AAN8LZJ0-F1
#
_entry.id   AF-A0AAN8LZJ0-F1
#
_cell.length_a   1.000
_cell.length_b   1.000
_cell.length_c   1.000
_cell.angle_alpha   90.00
_cell.angle_beta   90.00
_cell.angle_gamma   90.00
#
_symmetry.space_group_name_H-M   'P 1'
#
loop_
_entity.id
_entity.type
_entity.pdbx_description
1 polymer ?
#
loop_
_entity_poly.entity_id
_entity_poly.type
_entity_poly.pdbx_seq_one_letter_code
_entity_poly.pdbx_strand_id
1 'polypeptide(L)'
;MASLRCFLRSGKNTVSVVLRREFSKTSPAAVQVNVRDALNQAMDEELERDERVFLLGEEVAQYDGAYKVSRGLWKKYGDKRIIDTPITEMGFAGIAVGAAFAGLRPICEFMTWNFSMQAIDQVINSAAKTYYMSAGAQPVPIVFRGPNGSSAGVAAQHSQCFAAWYGHCPGLKVVSPWNSEDARGLLKAAIRDDNPVVFLENELMYGVPFELSEEVMHKDFVVPIGKAKVERRGTHVTLVSHSRCVGFCLDAAAVLAKEGVECEVVNLRTIRPLDVDTIEASVMKTGHLVTVEGGWPQYGVGAEICARVMEGPAFNYLDAPAVRVTGVDIPMPYAKILEDHSVPQIKDIIFSVKKTNQFTASGWIPSDLASYRGTNATSQTEQIPERGITEGTALRSTLPLFTRGGGAGGGPMVVNRNVHYNIVVKMENGDWGYMMTDPVTLNVGGCLYSTSLSTLQRYPDSMLGAMFRGDFPTTLDAQGHYFIDRDGPLFRYVLNFLRTSELTLPCDFTEMDLLRKEADFYQIEPLIQSLTDTKPLYPLDTFEELVELSSTRKLSKYSNPVAVIITQLTITTKVHSLLDGVSNSFTKWIKHMMDSRDFQVSFTFGPCDYHQEVSLRVLLVDYISKQGFSIRNTRVHHMSERANENTVEHHWTFCRLARKVDD
;
A
#
# COMPACT_ATOMS: atom_id res chain seq x y z
N MET A 1 -27.61 46.37 55.62
CA MET A 1 -27.57 47.84 55.60
C MET A 1 -27.48 48.31 54.16
N ALA A 2 -28.19 49.39 53.85
CA ALA A 2 -28.37 49.99 52.53
C ALA A 2 -27.26 51.01 52.15
N SER A 3 -27.36 51.52 50.91
CA SER A 3 -26.89 52.83 50.38
C SER A 3 -25.53 52.84 49.65
N LEU A 4 -25.46 52.99 48.30
CA LEU A 4 -25.55 54.23 47.44
C LEU A 4 -24.36 55.21 47.68
N ARG A 5 -23.73 55.92 46.72
CA ARG A 5 -24.03 56.35 45.33
C ARG A 5 -22.81 57.12 44.73
N CYS A 6 -22.67 57.12 43.38
CA CYS A 6 -22.27 58.23 42.46
C CYS A 6 -20.89 58.95 42.62
N PHE A 7 -20.23 59.59 41.63
CA PHE A 7 -20.57 60.10 40.28
C PHE A 7 -19.28 60.67 39.59
N LEU A 8 -19.21 60.64 38.24
CA LEU A 8 -18.75 61.70 37.27
C LEU A 8 -17.31 62.28 37.42
N ARG A 9 -16.59 62.84 36.42
CA ARG A 9 -16.66 63.08 34.97
C ARG A 9 -15.31 63.78 34.62
N SER A 10 -14.79 63.51 33.42
CA SER A 10 -14.25 64.45 32.42
C SER A 10 -13.63 65.81 32.84
N GLY A 11 -12.41 66.09 32.34
CA GLY A 11 -11.95 67.49 32.11
C GLY A 11 -10.45 67.74 31.88
N LYS A 12 -9.94 67.33 30.70
CA LYS A 12 -8.75 67.74 29.90
C LYS A 12 -7.64 68.75 30.37
N ASN A 13 -6.44 68.43 29.83
CA ASN A 13 -5.25 69.24 29.49
C ASN A 13 -4.20 69.46 30.62
N THR A 14 -2.88 69.27 30.47
CA THR A 14 -1.97 69.12 29.31
C THR A 14 -0.60 68.69 29.85
N VAL A 15 0.08 67.68 29.30
CA VAL A 15 1.55 67.50 29.44
C VAL A 15 2.13 66.86 28.17
N SER A 16 3.26 67.40 27.73
CA SER A 16 4.08 67.01 26.58
C SER A 16 4.50 65.54 26.59
N VAL A 17 4.18 64.82 25.51
CA VAL A 17 4.64 63.45 25.27
C VAL A 17 6.02 63.49 24.62
N VAL A 18 7.04 63.05 25.35
CA VAL A 18 8.32 62.62 24.78
C VAL A 18 8.05 61.35 23.97
N LEU A 19 8.16 61.45 22.64
CA LEU A 19 8.11 60.31 21.73
C LEU A 19 9.27 59.34 22.03
N ARG A 20 8.99 58.26 22.76
CA ARG A 20 9.84 57.07 22.73
C ARG A 20 9.77 56.51 21.30
N ARG A 21 10.86 56.68 20.55
CA ARG A 21 11.10 55.89 19.34
C ARG A 21 11.31 54.44 19.80
N GLU A 22 10.28 53.61 19.65
CA GLU A 22 10.48 52.16 19.65
C GLU A 22 11.27 51.80 18.40
N PHE A 23 12.43 51.18 18.60
CA PHE A 23 13.17 50.55 17.52
C PHE A 23 12.30 49.43 16.95
N SER A 24 11.91 49.55 15.68
CA SER A 24 11.35 48.42 14.93
C SER A 24 12.38 47.30 14.94
N LYS A 25 12.13 46.26 15.74
CA LYS A 25 12.84 44.99 15.60
C LYS A 25 12.29 44.37 14.33
N THR A 26 13.06 44.41 13.24
CA THR A 26 12.87 43.47 12.14
C THR A 26 12.90 42.07 12.74
N SER A 27 11.83 41.28 12.54
CA SER A 27 11.85 39.86 12.86
C SER A 27 13.09 39.23 12.22
N PRO A 28 13.86 38.39 12.95
CA PRO A 28 14.97 37.68 12.35
C PRO A 28 14.48 36.90 11.13
N ALA A 29 15.28 36.86 10.07
CA ALA A 29 14.92 36.18 8.83
C ALA A 29 14.68 34.68 9.11
N ALA A 30 13.50 34.18 8.79
CA ALA A 30 13.19 32.76 8.92
C ALA A 30 14.13 31.94 8.02
N VAL A 31 14.79 30.92 8.58
CA VAL A 31 15.72 30.08 7.83
C VAL A 31 14.90 29.06 7.05
N GLN A 32 15.09 29.03 5.73
CA GLN A 32 14.50 28.03 4.85
C GLN A 32 15.34 26.75 4.92
N VAL A 33 14.73 25.66 5.37
CA VAL A 33 15.38 24.35 5.48
C VAL A 33 14.49 23.32 4.78
N ASN A 34 15.08 22.53 3.88
CA ASN A 34 14.35 21.42 3.27
C ASN A 34 14.27 20.21 4.21
N VAL A 35 13.30 19.33 3.97
CA VAL A 35 13.05 18.17 4.84
C VAL A 35 14.28 17.28 4.98
N ARG A 36 15.04 17.07 3.89
CA ARG A 36 16.30 16.30 3.93
C ARG A 36 17.33 16.91 4.89
N ASP A 37 17.54 18.21 4.81
CA ASP A 37 18.52 18.91 5.65
C ASP A 37 18.04 18.99 7.11
N ALA A 38 16.72 19.04 7.34
CA ALA A 38 16.14 18.97 8.68
C ALA A 38 16.38 17.60 9.34
N LEU A 39 16.23 16.50 8.59
CA LEU A 39 16.57 15.15 9.03
C LEU A 39 18.08 15.00 9.29
N ASN A 40 18.91 15.54 8.39
CA ASN A 40 20.36 15.54 8.54
C ASN A 40 20.79 16.27 9.83
N GLN A 41 20.26 17.48 10.07
CA GLN A 41 20.53 18.25 11.29
C GLN A 41 20.07 17.52 12.54
N ALA A 42 18.90 16.88 12.53
CA ALA A 42 18.43 16.07 13.63
C ALA A 42 19.39 14.91 13.96
N MET A 43 19.84 14.15 12.96
CA MET A 43 20.81 13.07 13.17
C MET A 43 22.16 13.62 13.64
N ASP A 44 22.65 14.70 13.04
CA ASP A 44 23.93 15.31 13.41
C ASP A 44 23.95 15.72 14.88
N GLU A 45 22.89 16.39 15.35
CA GLU A 45 22.77 16.83 16.73
C GLU A 45 22.66 15.67 17.73
N GLU A 46 21.92 14.61 17.41
CA GLU A 46 21.81 13.46 18.31
C GLU A 46 23.09 12.58 18.30
N LEU A 47 23.81 12.51 17.19
CA LEU A 47 25.13 11.87 17.10
C LEU A 47 26.19 12.63 17.91
N GLU A 48 26.15 13.97 17.89
CA GLU A 48 26.98 14.85 18.71
C GLU A 48 26.66 14.69 20.20
N ARG A 49 25.36 14.55 20.53
CA ARG A 49 24.86 14.50 21.90
C ARG A 49 25.14 13.18 22.62
N ASP A 50 25.05 12.05 21.94
CA ASP A 50 25.15 10.73 22.55
C ASP A 50 26.06 9.80 21.73
N GLU A 51 27.21 9.43 22.31
CA GLU A 51 28.20 8.56 21.66
C GLU A 51 27.69 7.16 21.35
N ARG A 52 26.58 6.74 21.98
CA ARG A 52 25.93 5.45 21.75
C ARG A 52 25.04 5.44 20.50
N VAL A 53 24.69 6.62 19.98
CA VAL A 53 23.90 6.74 18.73
C VAL A 53 24.79 6.42 17.55
N PHE A 54 24.33 5.62 16.59
CA PHE A 54 25.06 5.38 15.35
C PHE A 54 24.09 5.09 14.21
N LEU A 55 24.48 5.38 12.98
CA LEU A 55 23.71 5.12 11.77
C LEU A 55 24.29 3.89 11.06
N LEU A 56 23.43 2.96 10.66
CA LEU A 56 23.78 1.86 9.77
C LEU A 56 22.69 1.67 8.70
N GLY A 57 23.13 1.29 7.50
CA GLY A 57 22.26 0.98 6.38
C GLY A 57 23.04 0.97 5.07
N GLU A 58 22.35 0.70 3.98
CA GLU A 58 22.94 0.70 2.64
C GLU A 58 23.24 2.14 2.19
N GLU A 59 24.47 2.39 1.74
CA GLU A 59 24.93 3.66 1.16
C GLU A 59 24.89 4.87 2.10
N VAL A 60 24.68 4.68 3.40
CA VAL A 60 24.55 5.77 4.39
C VAL A 60 25.85 6.52 4.65
N ALA A 61 27.00 5.91 4.35
CA ALA A 61 28.31 6.43 4.74
C ALA A 61 29.06 7.09 3.56
N GLN A 62 29.86 6.35 2.80
CA GLN A 62 30.75 6.93 1.78
C GLN A 62 29.99 7.54 0.60
N TYR A 63 28.77 7.05 0.34
CA TYR A 63 27.90 7.55 -0.72
C TYR A 63 27.06 8.77 -0.30
N ASP A 64 27.23 9.26 0.93
CA ASP A 64 26.47 10.36 1.54
C ASP A 64 24.95 10.09 1.65
N GLY A 65 24.53 8.82 1.60
CA GLY A 65 23.12 8.39 1.62
C GLY A 65 22.50 8.30 0.23
N ALA A 66 21.70 7.25 -0.01
CA ALA A 66 20.98 7.03 -1.28
C ALA A 66 20.20 8.29 -1.72
N TYR A 67 19.48 8.91 -0.79
CA TYR A 67 18.73 10.15 -1.00
C TYR A 67 19.40 11.40 -0.39
N LYS A 68 20.68 11.30 -0.04
CA LYS A 68 21.50 12.38 0.52
C LYS A 68 21.08 12.88 1.91
N VAL A 69 20.27 12.11 2.64
CA VAL A 69 19.81 12.47 3.99
C VAL A 69 20.96 12.40 5.02
N SER A 70 21.89 11.46 4.87
CA SER A 70 23.06 11.29 5.76
C SER A 70 24.33 12.02 5.27
N ARG A 71 24.19 12.94 4.30
CA ARG A 71 25.33 13.65 3.69
C ARG A 71 26.23 14.29 4.75
N GLY A 72 27.53 14.07 4.61
CA GLY A 72 28.57 14.67 5.46
C GLY A 72 28.72 14.03 6.84
N LEU A 73 27.79 13.18 7.29
CA LEU A 73 27.86 12.56 8.61
C LEU A 73 29.05 11.61 8.72
N TRP A 74 29.29 10.76 7.71
CA TRP A 74 30.44 9.85 7.73
C TRP A 74 31.77 10.60 7.78
N LYS A 75 31.90 11.66 6.98
CA LYS A 75 33.10 12.51 7.00
C LYS A 75 33.34 13.15 8.38
N LYS A 76 32.27 13.44 9.13
CA LYS A 76 32.34 14.04 10.47
C LYS A 76 32.62 13.01 11.58
N TYR A 77 31.97 11.84 11.54
CA TYR A 77 31.96 10.88 12.65
C TYR A 77 32.72 9.57 12.40
N GLY A 78 33.10 9.28 11.16
CA GLY A 78 33.90 8.12 10.74
C GLY A 78 33.20 6.77 10.80
N ASP A 79 33.95 5.73 10.43
CA ASP A 79 33.46 4.36 10.18
C ASP A 79 32.77 3.71 11.39
N LYS A 80 33.10 4.11 12.62
CA LYS A 80 32.50 3.53 13.83
C LYS A 80 31.05 3.99 14.05
N ARG A 81 30.70 5.18 13.57
CA ARG A 81 29.42 5.84 13.87
C ARG A 81 28.47 5.85 12.68
N ILE A 82 28.99 5.81 11.46
CA ILE A 82 28.21 5.81 10.22
C ILE A 82 28.69 4.64 9.37
N ILE A 83 27.87 3.60 9.28
CA ILE A 83 28.27 2.25 8.84
C ILE A 83 27.51 1.86 7.57
N ASP A 84 28.22 1.76 6.45
CA ASP A 84 27.67 1.12 5.25
C ASP A 84 27.48 -0.38 5.48
N THR A 85 26.32 -0.90 5.08
CA THR A 85 25.99 -2.33 5.19
C THR A 85 25.90 -3.00 3.81
N PRO A 86 26.10 -4.32 3.72
CA PRO A 86 25.66 -5.08 2.55
C PRO A 86 24.13 -5.04 2.40
N ILE A 87 23.64 -5.37 1.21
CA ILE A 87 22.19 -5.45 0.89
C ILE A 87 21.61 -6.72 1.51
N THR A 88 21.35 -6.66 2.82
CA THR A 88 20.95 -7.80 3.67
C THR A 88 20.07 -7.29 4.82
N GLU A 89 18.90 -6.76 4.46
CA GLU A 89 17.99 -6.02 5.35
C GLU A 89 17.68 -6.77 6.64
N MET A 90 17.35 -8.06 6.55
CA MET A 90 17.12 -8.90 7.73
C MET A 90 18.35 -8.95 8.65
N GLY A 91 19.54 -9.08 8.07
CA GLY A 91 20.80 -9.20 8.78
C GLY A 91 21.16 -7.94 9.54
N PHE A 92 21.24 -6.79 8.84
CA PHE A 92 21.63 -5.54 9.50
C PHE A 92 20.54 -5.00 10.44
N ALA A 93 19.25 -5.23 10.17
CA ALA A 93 18.19 -4.90 11.12
C ALA A 93 18.32 -5.73 12.41
N GLY A 94 18.62 -7.03 12.31
CA GLY A 94 18.89 -7.87 13.47
C GLY A 94 20.14 -7.45 14.25
N ILE A 95 21.21 -7.05 13.55
CA ILE A 95 22.41 -6.46 14.18
C ILE A 95 22.07 -5.18 14.93
N ALA A 96 21.28 -4.30 14.33
CA ALA A 96 20.82 -3.08 14.97
C ALA A 96 20.01 -3.39 16.25
N VAL A 97 19.05 -4.32 16.18
CA VAL A 97 18.28 -4.74 17.37
C VAL A 97 19.19 -5.33 18.46
N GLY A 98 20.15 -6.19 18.09
CA GLY A 98 21.13 -6.74 19.02
C GLY A 98 22.02 -5.67 19.68
N ALA A 99 22.45 -4.67 18.91
CA ALA A 99 23.19 -3.52 19.43
C ALA A 99 22.36 -2.68 20.40
N ALA A 100 21.06 -2.50 20.11
CA ALA A 100 20.13 -1.83 21.01
C ALA A 100 19.94 -2.61 22.32
N PHE A 101 19.85 -3.94 22.27
CA PHE A 101 19.83 -4.77 23.48
C PHE A 101 21.09 -4.58 24.34
N ALA A 102 22.25 -4.42 23.70
CA ALA A 102 23.53 -4.20 24.34
C ALA A 102 23.74 -2.74 24.84
N GLY A 103 22.72 -1.88 24.75
CA GLY A 103 22.72 -0.53 25.30
C GLY A 103 23.16 0.57 24.33
N LEU A 104 23.37 0.27 23.04
CA LEU A 104 23.56 1.28 22.00
C LEU A 104 22.23 1.85 21.51
N ARG A 105 22.26 2.90 20.68
CA ARG A 105 21.07 3.59 20.16
C ARG A 105 21.09 3.67 18.61
N PRO A 106 20.95 2.54 17.92
CA PRO A 106 21.05 2.51 16.46
C PRO A 106 19.92 3.28 15.77
N ILE A 107 20.31 3.95 14.69
CA ILE A 107 19.44 4.45 13.63
C ILE A 107 19.65 3.50 12.44
N CYS A 108 18.70 2.61 12.21
CA CYS A 108 18.71 1.63 11.13
C CYS A 108 17.96 2.20 9.92
N GLU A 109 18.67 2.44 8.83
CA GLU A 109 18.09 2.96 7.58
C GLU A 109 17.75 1.84 6.61
N PHE A 110 16.49 1.80 6.18
CA PHE A 110 16.09 1.06 4.98
C PHE A 110 16.07 2.04 3.80
N MET A 111 16.70 1.66 2.68
CA MET A 111 16.74 2.53 1.49
C MET A 111 15.34 2.93 1.04
N THR A 112 14.37 2.01 1.10
CA THR A 112 12.95 2.33 1.10
C THR A 112 12.22 1.38 2.06
N TRP A 113 11.07 1.78 2.60
CA TRP A 113 10.27 0.89 3.45
C TRP A 113 9.75 -0.35 2.73
N ASN A 114 9.73 -0.40 1.39
CA ASN A 114 9.43 -1.61 0.64
C ASN A 114 10.38 -2.76 1.00
N PHE A 115 11.66 -2.44 1.20
CA PHE A 115 12.70 -3.42 1.50
C PHE A 115 12.66 -3.88 2.96
N SER A 116 12.04 -3.08 3.84
CA SER A 116 11.79 -3.48 5.24
C SER A 116 10.95 -4.75 5.35
N MET A 117 10.19 -5.13 4.32
CA MET A 117 9.45 -6.40 4.32
C MET A 117 10.36 -7.62 4.52
N GLN A 118 11.61 -7.56 4.04
CA GLN A 118 12.59 -8.62 4.30
C GLN A 118 12.98 -8.69 5.78
N ALA A 119 12.95 -7.57 6.49
CA ALA A 119 13.42 -7.42 7.87
C ALA A 119 12.30 -7.27 8.90
N ILE A 120 11.03 -7.34 8.47
CA ILE A 120 9.89 -7.02 9.33
C ILE A 120 9.83 -7.91 10.58
N ASP A 121 10.31 -9.14 10.49
CA ASP A 121 10.40 -10.05 11.65
C ASP A 121 11.29 -9.47 12.77
N GLN A 122 12.43 -8.84 12.43
CA GLN A 122 13.29 -8.20 13.43
C GLN A 122 12.61 -6.97 14.04
N VAL A 123 11.92 -6.17 13.22
CA VAL A 123 11.19 -4.99 13.69
C VAL A 123 10.07 -5.39 14.65
N ILE A 124 9.31 -6.45 14.33
CA ILE A 124 8.12 -6.83 15.10
C ILE A 124 8.47 -7.79 16.24
N ASN A 125 9.04 -8.95 15.93
CA ASN A 125 9.20 -10.03 16.91
C ASN A 125 10.42 -9.81 17.81
N SER A 126 11.54 -9.32 17.27
CA SER A 126 12.74 -9.05 18.06
C SER A 126 12.69 -7.69 18.76
N ALA A 127 12.23 -6.63 18.10
CA ALA A 127 12.24 -5.30 18.72
C ALA A 127 10.94 -5.01 19.49
N ALA A 128 9.80 -4.87 18.80
CA ALA A 128 8.56 -4.35 19.39
C ALA A 128 8.09 -5.12 20.63
N LYS A 129 8.13 -6.45 20.57
CA LYS A 129 7.53 -7.30 21.61
C LYS A 129 8.45 -7.57 22.80
N THR A 130 9.75 -7.30 22.69
CA THR A 130 10.74 -7.76 23.69
C THR A 130 10.60 -7.10 25.04
N TYR A 131 10.31 -5.79 25.11
CA TYR A 131 10.12 -5.14 26.40
C TYR A 131 8.95 -5.75 27.19
N TYR A 132 7.86 -6.09 26.50
CA TYR A 132 6.72 -6.77 27.10
C TYR A 132 7.05 -8.22 27.51
N MET A 133 7.64 -9.02 26.61
CA MET A 133 7.97 -10.42 26.89
C MET A 133 9.02 -10.59 28.00
N SER A 134 9.91 -9.61 28.17
CA SER A 134 10.90 -9.57 29.24
C SER A 134 10.38 -8.94 30.53
N ALA A 135 9.08 -8.63 30.62
CA ALA A 135 8.45 -7.98 31.77
C ALA A 135 9.15 -6.67 32.19
N GLY A 136 9.55 -5.87 31.19
CA GLY A 136 10.20 -4.57 31.39
C GLY A 136 11.72 -4.62 31.60
N ALA A 137 12.34 -5.80 31.51
CA ALA A 137 13.77 -5.95 31.75
C ALA A 137 14.66 -5.54 30.56
N GLN A 138 14.20 -5.76 29.31
CA GLN A 138 15.01 -5.53 28.11
C GLN A 138 14.38 -4.45 27.21
N PRO A 139 14.78 -3.16 27.35
CA PRO A 139 14.38 -2.12 26.42
C PRO A 139 15.08 -2.28 25.07
N VAL A 140 14.55 -1.61 24.05
CA VAL A 140 15.06 -1.68 22.67
C VAL A 140 15.09 -0.27 22.06
N PRO A 141 16.05 0.59 22.44
CA PRO A 141 16.18 1.95 21.93
C PRO A 141 16.70 1.94 20.48
N ILE A 142 15.82 1.75 19.51
CA ILE A 142 16.15 1.69 18.08
C ILE A 142 15.21 2.55 17.25
N VAL A 143 15.76 3.25 16.26
CA VAL A 143 14.98 3.94 15.23
C VAL A 143 15.15 3.20 13.91
N PHE A 144 14.06 2.81 13.29
CA PHE A 144 14.03 2.39 11.89
C PHE A 144 13.54 3.55 11.04
N ARG A 145 14.29 3.97 10.03
CA ARG A 145 13.93 5.12 9.18
C ARG A 145 14.12 4.85 7.70
N GLY A 146 13.48 5.67 6.86
CA GLY A 146 13.60 5.63 5.41
C GLY A 146 12.37 6.22 4.71
N PRO A 147 12.42 6.41 3.37
CA PRO A 147 11.28 6.88 2.60
C PRO A 147 10.20 5.81 2.47
N ASN A 148 8.94 6.23 2.64
CA ASN A 148 7.73 5.40 2.63
C ASN A 148 6.68 5.96 1.64
N GLY A 149 5.91 5.04 1.03
CA GLY A 149 4.83 5.37 0.11
C GLY A 149 5.29 5.63 -1.32
N SER A 150 4.41 6.24 -2.13
CA SER A 150 4.65 6.51 -3.55
C SER A 150 5.81 7.50 -3.77
N SER A 151 6.57 7.27 -4.83
CA SER A 151 7.52 8.23 -5.42
C SER A 151 7.02 8.61 -6.84
N ALA A 152 7.92 8.81 -7.81
CA ALA A 152 7.59 9.13 -9.20
C ALA A 152 8.26 8.13 -10.16
N GLY A 153 7.44 7.34 -10.87
CA GLY A 153 7.89 6.41 -11.90
C GLY A 153 8.61 5.15 -11.38
N VAL A 154 8.44 4.80 -10.10
CA VAL A 154 9.14 3.65 -9.48
C VAL A 154 8.31 2.35 -9.45
N ALA A 155 7.07 2.41 -9.93
CA ALA A 155 6.16 1.27 -10.09
C ALA A 155 5.88 0.50 -8.78
N ALA A 156 5.34 -0.72 -8.90
CA ALA A 156 4.64 -1.43 -7.84
C ALA A 156 5.49 -1.77 -6.61
N GLN A 157 6.71 -2.28 -6.80
CA GLN A 157 7.55 -2.79 -5.70
C GLN A 157 8.30 -1.70 -4.93
N HIS A 158 8.19 -0.44 -5.35
CA HIS A 158 8.90 0.70 -4.75
C HIS A 158 7.94 1.80 -4.25
N SER A 159 6.63 1.57 -4.25
CA SER A 159 5.61 2.61 -3.98
C SER A 159 4.70 2.31 -2.79
N GLN A 160 4.96 1.27 -2.01
CA GLN A 160 4.05 0.84 -0.95
C GLN A 160 4.18 1.73 0.30
N CYS A 161 3.02 2.06 0.90
CA CYS A 161 2.93 2.72 2.20
C CYS A 161 2.72 1.68 3.30
N PHE A 162 3.55 1.71 4.34
CA PHE A 162 3.54 0.77 5.46
C PHE A 162 2.99 1.34 6.77
N ALA A 163 2.38 2.54 6.72
CA ALA A 163 1.83 3.20 7.90
C ALA A 163 0.84 2.32 8.68
N ALA A 164 -0.11 1.71 7.96
CA ALA A 164 -1.10 0.82 8.58
C ALA A 164 -0.47 -0.48 9.13
N TRP A 165 0.46 -1.09 8.40
CA TRP A 165 1.15 -2.32 8.82
C TRP A 165 1.87 -2.13 10.15
N TYR A 166 2.76 -1.14 10.24
CA TYR A 166 3.51 -0.90 11.47
C TYR A 166 2.63 -0.30 12.58
N GLY A 167 1.64 0.52 12.22
CA GLY A 167 0.68 1.09 13.17
C GLY A 167 -0.17 0.03 13.91
N HIS A 168 -0.34 -1.14 13.29
CA HIS A 168 -1.06 -2.26 13.88
C HIS A 168 -0.34 -2.93 15.06
N CYS A 169 0.98 -2.88 15.12
CA CYS A 169 1.77 -3.72 16.02
C CYS A 169 2.01 -3.08 17.41
N PRO A 170 1.54 -3.69 18.52
CA PRO A 170 1.89 -3.26 19.87
C PRO A 170 3.39 -3.35 20.17
N GLY A 171 3.88 -2.43 20.99
CA GLY A 171 5.30 -2.26 21.30
C GLY A 171 6.05 -1.31 20.37
N LEU A 172 5.51 -1.03 19.18
CA LEU A 172 6.03 0.03 18.31
C LEU A 172 5.44 1.40 18.64
N LYS A 173 6.25 2.43 18.35
CA LYS A 173 5.79 3.78 18.02
C LYS A 173 6.01 4.01 16.52
N VAL A 174 5.07 4.66 15.86
CA VAL A 174 5.10 4.87 14.40
C VAL A 174 4.79 6.33 14.10
N VAL A 175 5.71 7.01 13.44
CA VAL A 175 5.58 8.43 13.08
C VAL A 175 5.77 8.63 11.58
N SER A 176 5.13 9.66 11.03
CA SER A 176 5.12 9.96 9.60
C SER A 176 5.13 11.48 9.40
N PRO A 177 6.32 12.11 9.36
CA PRO A 177 6.45 13.56 9.24
C PRO A 177 5.98 14.07 7.88
N TRP A 178 5.50 15.31 7.83
CA TRP A 178 5.18 16.00 6.58
C TRP A 178 6.23 17.05 6.21
N ASN A 179 6.52 18.01 7.10
CA ASN A 179 7.38 19.16 6.83
C ASN A 179 8.72 19.12 7.59
N SER A 180 9.56 20.14 7.43
CA SER A 180 10.88 20.21 8.05
C SER A 180 10.83 20.30 9.59
N GLU A 181 9.81 20.96 10.17
CA GLU A 181 9.62 21.00 11.63
C GLU A 181 9.30 19.60 12.18
N ASP A 182 8.37 18.90 11.53
CA ASP A 182 7.99 17.54 11.89
C ASP A 182 9.20 16.60 11.80
N ALA A 183 9.90 16.64 10.66
CA ALA A 183 11.01 15.76 10.37
C ALA A 183 12.13 15.91 11.40
N ARG A 184 12.51 17.16 11.72
CA ARG A 184 13.53 17.44 12.72
C ARG A 184 13.09 17.03 14.12
N GLY A 185 11.95 17.53 14.57
CA GLY A 185 11.49 17.37 15.94
C GLY A 185 11.12 15.93 16.29
N LEU A 186 10.46 15.22 15.37
CA LEU A 186 10.08 13.82 15.57
C LEU A 186 11.30 12.89 15.49
N LEU A 187 12.28 13.14 14.62
CA LEU A 187 13.45 12.25 14.54
C LEU A 187 14.31 12.35 15.80
N LYS A 188 14.48 13.57 16.34
CA LYS A 188 15.13 13.77 17.64
C LYS A 188 14.37 13.09 18.77
N ALA A 189 13.04 13.22 18.79
CA ALA A 189 12.21 12.52 19.76
C ALA A 189 12.33 10.98 19.63
N ALA A 190 12.37 10.46 18.41
CA ALA A 190 12.52 9.03 18.13
C ALA A 190 13.87 8.49 18.62
N ILE A 191 14.98 9.18 18.32
CA ILE A 191 16.32 8.77 18.75
C ILE A 191 16.45 8.79 20.29
N ARG A 192 15.74 9.69 20.96
CA ARG A 192 15.70 9.81 22.43
C ARG A 192 14.75 8.82 23.09
N ASP A 193 13.89 8.12 22.35
CA ASP A 193 12.95 7.14 22.89
C ASP A 193 13.64 5.81 23.22
N ASP A 194 13.26 5.18 24.33
CA ASP A 194 13.85 3.89 24.75
C ASP A 194 13.14 2.65 24.16
N ASN A 195 12.25 2.87 23.19
CA ASN A 195 11.48 1.84 22.52
C ASN A 195 11.72 1.88 20.99
N PRO A 196 11.33 0.83 20.25
CA PRO A 196 11.44 0.84 18.79
C PRO A 196 10.51 1.88 18.16
N VAL A 197 11.09 2.79 17.38
CA VAL A 197 10.35 3.80 16.63
C VAL A 197 10.52 3.58 15.14
N VAL A 198 9.40 3.43 14.43
CA VAL A 198 9.32 3.39 12.96
C VAL A 198 9.07 4.81 12.45
N PHE A 199 9.99 5.31 11.63
CA PHE A 199 10.01 6.67 11.11
C PHE A 199 9.78 6.66 9.59
N LEU A 200 8.54 6.96 9.19
CA LEU A 200 8.03 6.84 7.83
C LEU A 200 8.14 8.17 7.07
N GLU A 201 9.29 8.39 6.45
CA GLU A 201 9.59 9.60 5.68
C GLU A 201 8.91 9.57 4.30
N ASN A 202 9.11 10.60 3.48
CA ASN A 202 8.62 10.61 2.12
C ASN A 202 9.66 11.21 1.16
N GLU A 203 9.99 10.46 0.12
CA GLU A 203 11.05 10.81 -0.82
C GLU A 203 10.78 12.15 -1.53
N LEU A 204 9.54 12.36 -1.98
CA LEU A 204 9.14 13.57 -2.68
C LEU A 204 9.12 14.81 -1.76
N MET A 205 9.12 14.62 -0.44
CA MET A 205 9.22 15.72 0.52
C MET A 205 10.67 16.15 0.78
N TYR A 206 11.68 15.30 0.51
CA TYR A 206 13.08 15.60 0.84
C TYR A 206 13.60 16.93 0.28
N GLY A 207 13.21 17.26 -0.95
CA GLY A 207 13.63 18.49 -1.62
C GLY A 207 12.80 19.73 -1.29
N VAL A 208 11.72 19.60 -0.51
CA VAL A 208 10.75 20.68 -0.28
C VAL A 208 11.24 21.58 0.87
N PRO A 209 11.46 22.90 0.63
CA PRO A 209 11.87 23.85 1.66
C PRO A 209 10.68 24.33 2.50
N PHE A 210 10.93 24.54 3.80
CA PHE A 210 9.98 25.16 4.73
C PHE A 210 10.69 26.21 5.60
N GLU A 211 9.94 27.23 6.00
CA GLU A 211 10.41 28.23 6.97
C GLU A 211 10.41 27.64 8.38
N LEU A 212 11.55 27.72 9.05
CA LEU A 212 11.69 27.28 10.44
C LEU A 212 11.92 28.49 11.36
N SER A 213 11.25 28.47 12.51
CA SER A 213 11.47 29.45 13.58
C SER A 213 12.78 29.17 14.33
N GLU A 214 13.29 30.17 15.04
CA GLU A 214 14.48 30.00 15.89
C GLU A 214 14.29 28.91 16.95
N GLU A 215 13.07 28.75 17.47
CA GLU A 215 12.70 27.69 18.42
C GLU A 215 12.89 26.31 17.81
N VAL A 216 12.41 26.10 16.57
CA VAL A 216 12.55 24.82 15.86
C VAL A 216 14.01 24.54 15.51
N MET A 217 14.81 25.58 15.29
CA MET A 217 16.24 25.47 15.01
C MET A 217 17.09 25.16 16.26
N HIS A 218 16.50 25.20 17.46
CA HIS A 218 17.22 24.90 18.69
C HIS A 218 17.57 23.41 18.81
N LYS A 219 18.79 23.09 19.28
CA LYS A 219 19.27 21.69 19.42
C LYS A 219 18.43 20.82 20.36
N ASP A 220 17.67 21.42 21.26
CA ASP A 220 16.78 20.70 22.19
C ASP A 220 15.34 20.58 21.70
N PHE A 221 15.01 21.18 20.55
CA PHE A 221 13.68 21.09 19.98
C PHE A 221 13.30 19.63 19.69
N VAL A 222 12.15 19.21 20.21
CA VAL A 222 11.55 17.90 19.99
C VAL A 222 10.05 18.07 19.82
N VAL A 223 9.46 17.22 18.98
CA VAL A 223 8.00 17.13 18.84
C VAL A 223 7.54 15.90 19.62
N PRO A 224 6.54 16.01 20.51
CA PRO A 224 6.08 14.87 21.28
C PRO A 224 5.43 13.83 20.36
N ILE A 225 5.91 12.59 20.45
CA ILE A 225 5.27 11.43 19.79
C ILE A 225 3.89 11.22 20.43
N GLY A 226 2.88 10.96 19.59
CA GLY A 226 1.48 10.80 20.01
C GLY A 226 0.68 12.10 20.04
N LYS A 227 1.19 13.19 19.42
CA LYS A 227 0.46 14.45 19.29
C LYS A 227 0.38 14.93 17.86
N ALA A 228 -0.85 15.18 17.41
CA ALA A 228 -1.16 15.79 16.13
C ALA A 228 -0.97 17.31 16.19
N LYS A 229 -0.89 17.96 15.03
CA LYS A 229 -0.84 19.42 14.87
C LYS A 229 -2.00 19.86 13.99
N VAL A 230 -2.75 20.86 14.45
CA VAL A 230 -3.71 21.57 13.61
C VAL A 230 -2.94 22.59 12.77
N GLU A 231 -2.72 22.27 11.49
CA GLU A 231 -1.97 23.11 10.55
C GLU A 231 -2.79 24.30 10.06
N ARG A 232 -4.11 24.12 9.97
CA ARG A 232 -5.06 25.17 9.59
C ARG A 232 -6.31 25.04 10.44
N ARG A 233 -6.74 26.13 11.07
CA ARG A 233 -8.03 26.16 11.79
C ARG A 233 -9.19 26.27 10.81
N GLY A 234 -10.30 25.62 11.13
CA GLY A 234 -11.55 25.71 10.36
C GLY A 234 -12.78 25.35 11.18
N THR A 235 -13.95 25.46 10.56
CA THR A 235 -15.24 25.32 11.24
C THR A 235 -16.24 24.43 10.50
N HIS A 236 -16.00 24.08 9.23
CA HIS A 236 -16.98 23.36 8.42
C HIS A 236 -16.64 21.87 8.23
N VAL A 237 -15.37 21.52 8.11
CA VAL A 237 -14.95 20.13 7.91
C VAL A 237 -13.56 19.89 8.51
N THR A 238 -13.38 18.74 9.16
CA THR A 238 -12.07 18.25 9.61
C THR A 238 -11.45 17.40 8.51
N LEU A 239 -10.25 17.79 8.05
CA LEU A 239 -9.38 17.02 7.17
C LEU A 239 -8.23 16.43 7.98
N VAL A 240 -8.15 15.11 8.08
CA VAL A 240 -7.07 14.43 8.83
C VAL A 240 -6.14 13.73 7.85
N SER A 241 -4.84 13.99 7.94
CA SER A 241 -3.84 13.39 7.06
C SER A 241 -2.48 13.23 7.72
N HIS A 242 -1.56 12.53 7.05
CA HIS A 242 -0.16 12.38 7.44
C HIS A 242 0.74 12.46 6.21
N SER A 243 2.04 12.69 6.43
CA SER A 243 3.04 12.77 5.37
C SER A 243 2.67 13.77 4.26
N ARG A 244 3.08 13.51 3.02
CA ARG A 244 2.87 14.37 1.84
C ARG A 244 1.41 14.83 1.64
N CYS A 245 0.43 13.99 1.98
CA CYS A 245 -0.99 14.29 1.78
C CYS A 245 -1.49 15.46 2.65
N VAL A 246 -0.79 15.83 3.71
CA VAL A 246 -1.11 17.05 4.50
C VAL A 246 -1.02 18.30 3.62
N GLY A 247 0.00 18.39 2.76
CA GLY A 247 0.15 19.49 1.80
C GLY A 247 -1.05 19.57 0.85
N PHE A 248 -1.50 18.42 0.32
CA PHE A 248 -2.69 18.38 -0.55
C PHE A 248 -3.97 18.80 0.18
N CYS A 249 -4.09 18.50 1.48
CA CYS A 249 -5.22 18.96 2.29
C CYS A 249 -5.20 20.48 2.48
N LEU A 250 -4.03 21.09 2.68
CA LEU A 250 -3.89 22.54 2.79
C LEU A 250 -4.22 23.25 1.47
N ASP A 251 -3.76 22.70 0.34
CA ASP A 251 -4.09 23.23 -0.99
C ASP A 251 -5.60 23.12 -1.27
N ALA A 252 -6.21 21.97 -0.96
CA ALA A 252 -7.66 21.79 -1.08
C ALA A 252 -8.42 22.79 -0.18
N ALA A 253 -7.98 22.99 1.07
CA ALA A 253 -8.56 23.95 2.00
C ALA A 253 -8.44 25.40 1.49
N ALA A 254 -7.33 25.76 0.87
CA ALA A 254 -7.13 27.09 0.27
C ALA A 254 -8.05 27.34 -0.93
N VAL A 255 -8.35 26.32 -1.74
CA VAL A 255 -9.32 26.40 -2.82
C VAL A 255 -10.74 26.52 -2.27
N LEU A 256 -11.10 25.67 -1.32
CA LEU A 256 -12.44 25.62 -0.69
C LEU A 256 -12.78 26.88 0.11
N ALA A 257 -11.80 27.54 0.72
CA ALA A 257 -11.99 28.81 1.43
C ALA A 257 -12.51 29.92 0.49
N LYS A 258 -12.12 29.91 -0.79
CA LYS A 258 -12.64 30.86 -1.80
C LYS A 258 -14.12 30.65 -2.11
N GLU A 259 -14.64 29.46 -1.80
CA GLU A 259 -16.05 29.10 -1.91
C GLU A 259 -16.78 29.20 -0.56
N GLY A 260 -16.12 29.75 0.48
CA GLY A 260 -16.69 29.91 1.83
C GLY A 260 -16.60 28.67 2.72
N VAL A 261 -15.88 27.61 2.31
CA VAL A 261 -15.73 26.37 3.09
C VAL A 261 -14.39 26.36 3.84
N GLU A 262 -14.44 26.75 5.10
CA GLU A 262 -13.30 26.71 6.04
C GLU A 262 -13.02 25.30 6.57
N CYS A 263 -11.96 24.66 6.06
CA CYS A 263 -11.49 23.35 6.50
C CYS A 263 -10.49 23.47 7.67
N GLU A 264 -10.67 22.64 8.70
CA GLU A 264 -9.65 22.39 9.71
C GLU A 264 -8.74 21.26 9.24
N VAL A 265 -7.43 21.51 9.13
CA VAL A 265 -6.46 20.51 8.64
C VAL A 265 -5.62 20.01 9.81
N VAL A 266 -5.72 18.72 10.10
CA VAL A 266 -5.02 18.02 11.18
C VAL A 266 -3.92 17.14 10.57
N ASN A 267 -2.67 17.49 10.85
CA ASN A 267 -1.48 16.69 10.59
C ASN A 267 -1.28 15.70 11.74
N LEU A 268 -1.45 14.42 11.48
CA LEU A 268 -1.37 13.37 12.49
C LEU A 268 -0.03 13.33 13.20
N ARG A 269 1.07 13.54 12.47
CA ARG A 269 2.47 13.31 12.89
C ARG A 269 2.78 11.87 13.33
N THR A 270 2.00 11.33 14.26
CA THR A 270 2.11 9.99 14.83
C THR A 270 0.94 9.13 14.38
N ILE A 271 1.27 7.96 13.80
CA ILE A 271 0.31 6.91 13.44
C ILE A 271 0.01 6.04 14.67
N ARG A 272 1.04 5.74 15.47
CA ARG A 272 0.92 4.96 16.71
C ARG A 272 1.82 5.55 17.82
N PRO A 273 1.29 5.90 19.00
CA PRO A 273 -0.14 5.99 19.32
C PRO A 273 -0.82 7.15 18.59
N LEU A 274 -2.02 6.91 18.05
CA LEU A 274 -2.82 7.91 17.36
C LEU A 274 -3.38 8.96 18.36
N ASP A 275 -3.28 10.25 18.03
CA ASP A 275 -3.82 11.35 18.85
C ASP A 275 -5.32 11.55 18.59
N VAL A 276 -6.13 10.59 19.07
CA VAL A 276 -7.58 10.55 18.86
C VAL A 276 -8.26 11.78 19.47
N ASP A 277 -7.78 12.27 20.61
CA ASP A 277 -8.35 13.43 21.30
C ASP A 277 -8.40 14.68 20.41
N THR A 278 -7.32 14.96 19.67
CA THR A 278 -7.26 16.11 18.75
C THR A 278 -8.22 15.94 17.58
N ILE A 279 -8.35 14.73 17.05
CA ILE A 279 -9.27 14.41 15.95
C ILE A 279 -10.71 14.60 16.41
N GLU A 280 -11.07 14.01 17.55
CA GLU A 280 -12.43 14.09 18.11
C GLU A 280 -12.82 15.52 18.46
N ALA A 281 -11.93 16.30 19.08
CA ALA A 281 -12.18 17.71 19.38
C ALA A 281 -12.42 18.54 18.11
N SER A 282 -11.69 18.25 17.03
CA SER A 282 -11.90 18.89 15.73
C SER A 282 -13.26 18.50 15.14
N VAL A 283 -13.60 17.20 15.14
CA VAL A 283 -14.87 16.69 14.61
C VAL A 283 -16.06 17.25 15.38
N MET A 284 -16.02 17.30 16.70
CA MET A 284 -17.08 17.88 17.53
C MET A 284 -17.35 19.36 17.21
N LYS A 285 -16.33 20.08 16.72
CA LYS A 285 -16.46 21.47 16.30
C LYS A 285 -16.97 21.60 14.87
N THR A 286 -16.51 20.74 13.95
CA THR A 286 -16.81 20.89 12.51
C THR A 286 -17.99 20.09 12.01
N GLY A 287 -18.44 19.09 12.76
CA GLY A 287 -19.53 18.18 12.38
C GLY A 287 -19.22 17.18 11.27
N HIS A 288 -18.07 17.32 10.59
CA HIS A 288 -17.72 16.52 9.41
C HIS A 288 -16.26 16.05 9.45
N LEU A 289 -15.99 14.87 8.87
CA LEU A 289 -14.66 14.27 8.80
C LEU A 289 -14.36 13.71 7.40
N VAL A 290 -13.20 14.07 6.87
CA VAL A 290 -12.57 13.41 5.72
C VAL A 290 -11.14 13.01 6.11
N THR A 291 -10.80 11.73 5.97
CA THR A 291 -9.43 11.25 6.15
C THR A 291 -8.73 11.16 4.79
N VAL A 292 -7.46 11.55 4.71
CA VAL A 292 -6.67 11.53 3.47
C VAL A 292 -5.35 10.80 3.70
N GLU A 293 -5.08 9.73 2.96
CA GLU A 293 -3.81 8.98 3.02
C GLU A 293 -3.33 8.55 1.62
N GLY A 294 -2.02 8.41 1.43
CA GLY A 294 -1.46 7.90 0.17
C GLY A 294 -1.42 6.38 0.06
N GLY A 295 -1.74 5.66 1.14
CA GLY A 295 -1.75 4.20 1.21
C GLY A 295 -3.00 3.56 0.59
N TRP A 296 -3.00 2.23 0.52
CA TRP A 296 -4.15 1.46 0.04
C TRP A 296 -5.37 1.57 0.98
N PRO A 297 -6.60 1.45 0.44
CA PRO A 297 -7.81 1.73 1.20
C PRO A 297 -8.17 0.66 2.22
N GLN A 298 -7.97 -0.61 1.90
CA GLN A 298 -8.41 -1.70 2.77
C GLN A 298 -7.47 -1.81 3.97
N TYR A 299 -8.04 -1.75 5.18
CA TYR A 299 -7.30 -1.76 6.44
C TYR A 299 -6.26 -0.63 6.57
N GLY A 300 -6.48 0.49 5.86
CA GLY A 300 -5.63 1.69 5.87
C GLY A 300 -5.76 2.53 7.16
N VAL A 301 -4.97 3.60 7.26
CA VAL A 301 -4.96 4.50 8.44
C VAL A 301 -6.32 5.17 8.65
N GLY A 302 -6.97 5.60 7.56
CA GLY A 302 -8.30 6.17 7.59
C GLY A 302 -9.36 5.19 8.09
N ALA A 303 -9.16 3.88 7.96
CA ALA A 303 -10.09 2.89 8.50
C ALA A 303 -10.10 2.90 10.04
N GLU A 304 -8.92 2.93 10.67
CA GLU A 304 -8.79 3.06 12.12
C GLU A 304 -9.38 4.39 12.61
N ILE A 305 -9.09 5.51 11.93
CA ILE A 305 -9.64 6.81 12.32
C ILE A 305 -11.17 6.81 12.27
N CYS A 306 -11.76 6.31 11.18
CA CYS A 306 -13.21 6.21 11.05
C CYS A 306 -13.84 5.32 12.14
N ALA A 307 -13.23 4.16 12.42
CA ALA A 307 -13.70 3.27 13.47
C ALA A 307 -13.66 3.96 14.84
N ARG A 308 -12.53 4.61 15.18
CA ARG A 308 -12.34 5.29 16.47
C ARG A 308 -13.29 6.46 16.67
N VAL A 309 -13.53 7.26 15.64
CA VAL A 309 -14.49 8.37 15.72
C VAL A 309 -15.93 7.85 15.87
N MET A 310 -16.26 6.71 15.24
CA MET A 310 -17.58 6.08 15.37
C MET A 310 -17.81 5.43 16.73
N GLU A 311 -16.77 4.85 17.34
CA GLU A 311 -16.82 4.27 18.69
C GLU A 311 -16.70 5.34 19.79
N GLY A 312 -16.12 6.48 19.46
CA GLY A 312 -15.77 7.54 20.39
C GLY A 312 -16.88 8.57 20.65
N PRO A 313 -16.63 9.52 21.56
CA PRO A 313 -17.61 10.56 21.92
C PRO A 313 -17.98 11.50 20.78
N ALA A 314 -17.14 11.62 19.74
CA ALA A 314 -17.40 12.48 18.59
C ALA A 314 -18.48 11.95 17.64
N PHE A 315 -18.87 10.67 17.74
CA PHE A 315 -19.85 10.07 16.83
C PHE A 315 -21.17 10.85 16.74
N ASN A 316 -21.73 11.26 17.89
CA ASN A 316 -22.99 12.00 17.95
C ASN A 316 -22.91 13.43 17.40
N TYR A 317 -21.70 13.90 17.10
CA TYR A 317 -21.46 15.21 16.49
C TYR A 317 -21.28 15.12 14.97
N LEU A 318 -21.22 13.92 14.38
CA LEU A 318 -21.14 13.78 12.94
C LEU A 318 -22.49 14.08 12.28
N ASP A 319 -22.53 15.16 11.49
CA ASP A 319 -23.69 15.54 10.68
C ASP A 319 -23.73 14.83 9.32
N ALA A 320 -22.64 14.13 8.97
CA ALA A 320 -22.50 13.30 7.78
C ALA A 320 -21.53 12.14 8.05
N PRO A 321 -21.60 11.03 7.29
CA PRO A 321 -20.64 9.94 7.45
C PRO A 321 -19.22 10.42 7.20
N ALA A 322 -18.27 9.95 8.02
CA ALA A 322 -16.85 10.11 7.76
C ALA A 322 -16.48 9.38 6.46
N VAL A 323 -15.76 10.06 5.56
CA VAL A 323 -15.33 9.49 4.27
C VAL A 323 -13.82 9.49 4.13
N ARG A 324 -13.30 8.62 3.26
CA ARG A 324 -11.87 8.38 3.10
C ARG A 324 -11.43 8.66 1.68
N VAL A 325 -10.32 9.38 1.53
CA VAL A 325 -9.57 9.58 0.29
C VAL A 325 -8.25 8.84 0.43
N THR A 326 -7.99 7.89 -0.46
CA THR A 326 -6.85 6.96 -0.34
C THR A 326 -6.13 6.83 -1.68
N GLY A 327 -4.99 6.15 -1.69
CA GLY A 327 -4.49 5.55 -2.93
C GLY A 327 -5.52 4.56 -3.51
N VAL A 328 -5.45 4.30 -4.81
CA VAL A 328 -6.32 3.32 -5.47
C VAL A 328 -5.90 1.90 -5.08
N ASP A 329 -6.85 0.97 -5.01
CA ASP A 329 -6.65 -0.42 -4.58
C ASP A 329 -6.01 -1.30 -5.67
N ILE A 330 -4.82 -0.91 -6.10
CA ILE A 330 -3.98 -1.60 -7.08
C ILE A 330 -2.50 -1.51 -6.70
N PRO A 331 -1.65 -2.44 -7.16
CA PRO A 331 -0.21 -2.19 -7.21
C PRO A 331 0.09 -0.96 -8.08
N MET A 332 1.03 -0.11 -7.64
CA MET A 332 1.31 1.17 -8.32
C MET A 332 1.76 0.95 -9.78
N PRO A 333 1.03 1.50 -10.78
CA PRO A 333 1.41 1.41 -12.18
C PRO A 333 2.57 2.37 -12.52
N TYR A 334 3.35 2.04 -13.55
CA TYR A 334 4.48 2.89 -14.01
C TYR A 334 4.02 4.07 -14.89
N ALA A 335 3.03 3.86 -15.75
CA ALA A 335 2.63 4.87 -16.72
C ALA A 335 2.12 6.13 -16.01
N LYS A 336 2.70 7.29 -16.32
CA LYS A 336 2.46 8.56 -15.61
C LYS A 336 0.99 8.88 -15.37
N ILE A 337 0.15 8.74 -16.39
CA ILE A 337 -1.29 8.97 -16.28
C ILE A 337 -1.95 8.03 -15.26
N LEU A 338 -1.55 6.76 -15.23
CA LEU A 338 -2.09 5.80 -14.28
C LEU A 338 -1.55 6.07 -12.87
N GLU A 339 -0.27 6.39 -12.73
CA GLU A 339 0.35 6.77 -11.44
C GLU A 339 -0.33 7.99 -10.82
N ASP A 340 -0.55 9.04 -11.62
CA ASP A 340 -1.26 10.27 -11.20
C ASP A 340 -2.68 9.98 -10.70
N HIS A 341 -3.35 9.02 -11.33
CA HIS A 341 -4.70 8.58 -10.94
C HIS A 341 -4.71 7.53 -9.83
N SER A 342 -3.55 7.02 -9.39
CA SER A 342 -3.43 6.01 -8.33
C SER A 342 -3.15 6.62 -6.95
N VAL A 343 -2.81 7.91 -6.89
CA VAL A 343 -2.50 8.66 -5.66
C VAL A 343 -3.53 9.79 -5.48
N PRO A 344 -3.98 10.10 -4.24
CA PRO A 344 -4.89 11.22 -4.01
C PRO A 344 -4.43 12.53 -4.66
N GLN A 345 -5.32 13.16 -5.41
CA GLN A 345 -5.12 14.50 -5.94
C GLN A 345 -5.96 15.53 -5.17
N ILE A 346 -5.58 16.80 -5.25
CA ILE A 346 -6.31 17.93 -4.63
C ILE A 346 -7.80 17.91 -5.03
N LYS A 347 -8.09 17.60 -6.30
CA LYS A 347 -9.47 17.49 -6.82
C LYS A 347 -10.30 16.41 -6.13
N ASP A 348 -9.69 15.31 -5.70
CA ASP A 348 -10.38 14.19 -5.06
C ASP A 348 -10.75 14.53 -3.61
N ILE A 349 -9.87 15.30 -2.94
CA ILE A 349 -10.12 15.85 -1.60
C ILE A 349 -11.26 16.87 -1.67
N ILE A 350 -11.21 17.83 -2.61
CA ILE A 350 -12.27 18.83 -2.82
C ILE A 350 -13.61 18.14 -3.11
N PHE A 351 -13.61 17.13 -4.00
CA PHE A 351 -14.80 16.36 -4.33
C PHE A 351 -15.40 15.71 -3.08
N SER A 352 -14.56 15.09 -2.25
CA SER A 352 -15.01 14.42 -1.02
C SER A 352 -15.58 15.40 0.00
N VAL A 353 -14.94 16.56 0.21
CA VAL A 353 -15.48 17.62 1.08
C VAL A 353 -16.84 18.12 0.58
N LYS A 354 -16.96 18.41 -0.73
CA LYS A 354 -18.23 18.88 -1.31
C LYS A 354 -19.33 17.85 -1.14
N LYS A 355 -19.02 16.57 -1.37
CA LYS A 355 -19.95 15.46 -1.16
C LYS A 355 -20.40 15.37 0.30
N THR A 356 -19.47 15.45 1.25
CA THR A 356 -19.75 15.41 2.69
C THR A 356 -20.62 16.58 3.15
N ASN A 357 -20.38 17.80 2.65
CA ASN A 357 -21.21 18.98 2.97
C ASN A 357 -22.58 18.97 2.28
N GLN A 358 -22.76 18.25 1.17
CA GLN A 358 -24.07 18.13 0.52
C GLN A 358 -25.02 17.19 1.27
N PHE A 359 -24.50 16.22 2.03
CA PHE A 359 -25.31 15.34 2.87
C PHE A 359 -26.08 16.12 3.95
N THR A 360 -25.51 17.22 4.47
CA THR A 360 -26.21 18.07 5.44
C THR A 360 -27.25 18.97 4.79
N ALA A 361 -27.00 19.48 3.58
CA ALA A 361 -27.97 20.29 2.84
C ALA A 361 -29.19 19.48 2.35
N SER A 362 -29.03 18.17 2.10
CA SER A 362 -30.10 17.27 1.64
C SER A 362 -30.84 16.54 2.77
N GLY A 363 -30.39 16.71 4.02
CA GLY A 363 -31.02 16.16 5.21
C GLY A 363 -30.83 14.65 5.34
N TRP A 364 -29.99 14.22 6.29
CA TRP A 364 -30.09 12.87 6.85
C TRP A 364 -31.22 12.85 7.89
N ILE A 365 -32.47 12.80 7.42
CA ILE A 365 -33.58 12.39 8.27
C ILE A 365 -34.15 11.12 7.64
N PRO A 366 -33.84 9.92 8.19
CA PRO A 366 -34.77 8.83 8.06
C PRO A 366 -36.12 9.33 8.60
N SER A 367 -37.14 9.39 7.75
CA SER A 367 -38.49 9.87 8.07
C SER A 367 -39.14 9.16 9.28
N ASP A 368 -38.50 8.13 9.82
CA ASP A 368 -39.09 7.17 10.74
C ASP A 368 -38.53 7.28 12.18
N LEU A 369 -37.58 8.17 12.48
CA LEU A 369 -37.07 8.40 13.85
C LEU A 369 -37.52 9.72 14.50
N ALA A 370 -38.20 10.59 13.75
CA ALA A 370 -38.81 11.82 14.29
C ALA A 370 -40.07 11.54 15.15
N SER A 371 -40.61 10.32 15.10
CA SER A 371 -41.77 9.89 15.90
C SER A 371 -41.45 9.57 17.36
N TYR A 372 -40.17 9.54 17.76
CA TYR A 372 -39.75 9.25 19.15
C TYR A 372 -39.37 10.48 19.97
N ARG A 373 -39.43 11.70 19.41
CA ARG A 373 -39.46 12.93 20.20
C ARG A 373 -40.91 13.33 20.42
N GLY A 374 -41.52 12.69 21.42
CA GLY A 374 -42.86 13.01 21.90
C GLY A 374 -43.00 14.50 22.15
N THR A 375 -43.85 15.13 21.35
CA THR A 375 -44.55 16.36 21.70
C THR A 375 -45.39 16.10 22.94
N ASN A 376 -44.98 16.65 24.08
CA ASN A 376 -45.82 17.26 25.11
C ASN A 376 -44.95 17.65 26.32
N ALA A 377 -44.34 18.83 26.23
CA ALA A 377 -43.93 19.58 27.41
C ALA A 377 -44.92 20.74 27.58
N THR A 378 -46.08 20.45 28.14
CA THR A 378 -46.90 21.44 28.84
C THR A 378 -46.88 21.08 30.32
N SER A 379 -46.48 22.08 31.10
CA SER A 379 -46.43 22.12 32.55
C SER A 379 -47.62 21.46 33.23
N GLN A 380 -47.36 20.47 34.08
CA GLN A 380 -48.10 20.31 35.34
C GLN A 380 -47.24 19.50 36.33
N THR A 381 -46.97 20.15 37.44
CA THR A 381 -46.45 19.59 38.69
C THR A 381 -47.33 18.44 39.17
N GLU A 382 -46.77 17.25 39.36
CA GLU A 382 -47.33 16.29 40.30
C GLU A 382 -46.27 15.33 40.86
N GLN A 383 -46.51 14.97 42.11
CA GLN A 383 -45.55 14.48 43.09
C GLN A 383 -45.08 13.04 42.82
N ILE A 384 -43.82 12.80 43.18
CA ILE A 384 -43.23 11.48 43.38
C ILE A 384 -44.00 10.72 44.47
N PRO A 385 -44.17 9.39 44.31
CA PRO A 385 -43.85 8.54 45.45
C PRO A 385 -42.89 7.42 45.08
N GLU A 386 -41.89 7.29 45.95
CA GLU A 386 -40.91 6.22 46.02
C GLU A 386 -41.56 4.84 46.09
N ARG A 387 -40.95 3.83 45.45
CA ARG A 387 -40.95 2.44 45.94
C ARG A 387 -39.86 1.58 45.27
N GLY A 388 -38.92 1.14 46.11
CA GLY A 388 -38.48 -0.26 46.17
C GLY A 388 -37.57 -0.77 45.06
N ILE A 389 -36.26 -0.67 45.29
CA ILE A 389 -35.25 -1.51 44.65
C ILE A 389 -35.27 -2.88 45.34
N THR A 390 -35.44 -3.96 44.59
CA THR A 390 -34.99 -5.31 44.98
C THR A 390 -34.40 -6.03 43.76
N GLU A 391 -33.33 -6.76 44.04
CA GLU A 391 -32.33 -7.34 43.13
C GLU A 391 -32.83 -8.48 42.23
N GLY A 392 -32.15 -8.62 41.09
CA GLY A 392 -31.57 -9.89 40.63
C GLY A 392 -32.44 -10.79 39.75
N THR A 393 -32.13 -10.87 38.44
CA THR A 393 -31.86 -12.15 37.75
C THR A 393 -31.29 -11.93 36.34
N ALA A 394 -30.23 -12.67 36.03
CA ALA A 394 -29.61 -12.76 34.73
C ALA A 394 -30.50 -13.53 33.73
N LEU A 395 -30.59 -13.06 32.48
CA LEU A 395 -31.12 -13.84 31.37
C LEU A 395 -30.29 -13.64 30.10
N ARG A 396 -29.70 -14.75 29.66
CA ARG A 396 -29.08 -14.97 28.35
C ARG A 396 -30.11 -14.71 27.24
N SER A 397 -29.75 -13.93 26.23
CA SER A 397 -30.53 -13.76 25.00
C SER A 397 -29.98 -14.67 23.89
N THR A 398 -30.68 -15.76 23.63
CA THR A 398 -30.61 -16.53 22.37
C THR A 398 -31.46 -15.86 21.30
N LEU A 399 -30.84 -15.54 20.17
CA LEU A 399 -31.46 -15.09 18.92
C LEU A 399 -32.36 -16.18 18.31
N PRO A 400 -33.54 -15.84 17.76
CA PRO A 400 -34.23 -16.71 16.80
C PRO A 400 -33.94 -16.30 15.35
N LEU A 401 -33.56 -17.30 14.55
CA LEU A 401 -33.58 -17.28 13.09
C LEU A 401 -35.00 -17.00 12.57
N PHE A 402 -35.12 -16.15 11.56
CA PHE A 402 -36.33 -16.03 10.73
C PHE A 402 -36.13 -16.76 9.40
N THR A 403 -37.01 -17.73 9.15
CA THR A 403 -37.18 -18.46 7.90
C THR A 403 -38.18 -17.78 6.97
N ARG A 404 -37.95 -17.95 5.67
CA ARG A 404 -38.76 -17.58 4.48
C ARG A 404 -40.28 -17.75 4.64
N GLY A 405 -41.02 -16.77 4.11
CA GLY A 405 -42.40 -16.91 3.64
C GLY A 405 -42.64 -16.02 2.41
N GLY A 406 -43.02 -16.62 1.29
CA GLY A 406 -43.35 -15.93 0.05
C GLY A 406 -44.81 -15.45 -0.01
N GLY A 407 -45.06 -14.42 -0.81
CA GLY A 407 -46.40 -13.94 -1.16
C GLY A 407 -46.34 -13.11 -2.43
N ALA A 408 -46.98 -13.60 -3.50
CA ALA A 408 -47.13 -12.95 -4.78
C ALA A 408 -48.33 -11.99 -4.78
N GLY A 409 -48.20 -10.85 -5.45
CA GLY A 409 -49.31 -9.94 -5.73
C GLY A 409 -48.84 -8.59 -6.26
N GLY A 410 -48.77 -8.42 -7.59
CA GLY A 410 -48.47 -7.14 -8.23
C GLY A 410 -49.20 -7.02 -9.57
N GLY A 411 -50.26 -6.20 -9.60
CA GLY A 411 -50.88 -5.69 -10.83
C GLY A 411 -50.05 -4.59 -11.50
N PRO A 412 -50.39 -4.18 -12.74
CA PRO A 412 -49.45 -3.57 -13.66
C PRO A 412 -49.27 -2.07 -13.40
N MET A 413 -48.03 -1.61 -13.32
CA MET A 413 -47.68 -0.19 -13.43
C MET A 413 -47.21 0.10 -14.86
N VAL A 414 -47.95 0.97 -15.53
CA VAL A 414 -47.61 1.60 -16.80
C VAL A 414 -46.41 2.53 -16.57
N VAL A 415 -45.26 2.24 -17.18
CA VAL A 415 -44.13 3.18 -17.25
C VAL A 415 -44.10 3.79 -18.64
N ASN A 416 -44.28 5.11 -18.67
CA ASN A 416 -44.33 5.93 -19.88
C ASN A 416 -42.91 6.32 -20.30
N ARG A 417 -42.51 5.87 -21.49
CA ARG A 417 -41.58 6.45 -22.48
C ARG A 417 -40.33 7.22 -21.96
N ASN A 418 -39.16 6.57 -22.06
CA ASN A 418 -37.88 7.27 -22.19
C ASN A 418 -37.79 7.95 -23.57
N VAL A 419 -37.65 9.27 -23.55
CA VAL A 419 -37.25 10.08 -24.71
C VAL A 419 -35.72 10.17 -24.66
N HIS A 420 -35.03 9.55 -25.62
CA HIS A 420 -33.58 9.73 -25.79
C HIS A 420 -33.31 10.98 -26.65
N TYR A 421 -32.60 11.94 -26.08
CA TYR A 421 -32.09 13.11 -26.78
C TYR A 421 -30.74 12.78 -27.42
N ASN A 422 -30.66 12.80 -28.76
CA ASN A 422 -29.38 12.89 -29.45
C ASN A 422 -28.98 14.38 -29.53
N ILE A 423 -27.89 14.75 -28.85
CA ILE A 423 -27.30 16.09 -28.99
C ILE A 423 -26.15 16.01 -29.99
N VAL A 424 -26.29 16.71 -31.12
CA VAL A 424 -25.21 16.91 -32.09
C VAL A 424 -24.65 18.32 -31.90
N VAL A 425 -23.35 18.46 -31.63
CA VAL A 425 -22.65 19.76 -31.65
C VAL A 425 -21.49 19.68 -32.63
N LYS A 426 -21.44 20.64 -33.56
CA LYS A 426 -20.36 20.83 -34.51
C LYS A 426 -19.33 21.78 -33.89
N MET A 427 -18.08 21.35 -33.74
CA MET A 427 -16.96 22.24 -33.43
C MET A 427 -16.26 22.64 -34.74
N GLU A 428 -15.74 23.87 -34.81
CA GLU A 428 -15.29 24.55 -36.04
C GLU A 428 -14.09 23.92 -36.75
N ASN A 429 -13.51 22.82 -36.24
CA ASN A 429 -12.26 22.27 -36.78
C ASN A 429 -12.38 20.87 -37.42
N GLY A 430 -13.59 20.34 -37.63
CA GLY A 430 -13.80 19.16 -38.48
C GLY A 430 -13.38 17.78 -37.90
N ASP A 431 -12.96 17.70 -36.63
CA ASP A 431 -12.70 16.43 -35.95
C ASP A 431 -13.96 15.88 -35.25
N TRP A 432 -14.26 14.60 -35.48
CA TRP A 432 -15.31 13.86 -34.79
C TRP A 432 -14.78 13.30 -33.46
N GLY A 433 -15.20 13.87 -32.33
CA GLY A 433 -14.90 13.35 -30.99
C GLY A 433 -15.80 12.17 -30.62
N TYR A 434 -15.23 11.09 -30.06
CA TYR A 434 -15.97 9.92 -29.56
C TYR A 434 -16.84 10.28 -28.33
N MET A 435 -18.16 10.16 -28.46
CA MET A 435 -19.07 10.09 -27.32
C MET A 435 -19.11 8.66 -26.77
N MET A 436 -19.09 8.51 -25.44
CA MET A 436 -19.41 7.23 -24.79
C MET A 436 -20.84 6.82 -25.16
N THR A 437 -20.96 5.68 -25.83
CA THR A 437 -22.26 5.05 -26.13
C THR A 437 -22.71 4.24 -24.92
N ASP A 438 -24.01 4.23 -24.64
CA ASP A 438 -24.59 3.42 -23.58
C ASP A 438 -24.18 1.94 -23.72
N PRO A 439 -23.96 1.22 -22.60
CA PRO A 439 -23.50 -0.17 -22.63
C PRO A 439 -24.54 -1.07 -23.31
N VAL A 440 -24.06 -1.85 -24.28
CA VAL A 440 -24.83 -2.90 -24.97
C VAL A 440 -24.63 -4.22 -24.23
N THR A 441 -25.73 -4.91 -23.95
CA THR A 441 -25.70 -6.23 -23.31
C THR A 441 -26.06 -7.32 -24.32
N LEU A 442 -25.18 -8.30 -24.43
CA LEU A 442 -25.30 -9.49 -25.27
C LEU A 442 -25.57 -10.72 -24.40
N ASN A 443 -26.44 -11.59 -24.85
CA ASN A 443 -26.65 -12.94 -24.31
C ASN A 443 -26.16 -13.95 -25.36
N VAL A 444 -24.96 -14.52 -25.15
CA VAL A 444 -24.36 -15.48 -26.07
C VAL A 444 -24.48 -16.88 -25.47
N GLY A 445 -25.40 -17.70 -25.99
CA GLY A 445 -25.65 -19.07 -25.51
C GLY A 445 -25.99 -19.18 -24.02
N GLY A 446 -26.55 -18.12 -23.41
CA GLY A 446 -26.83 -18.04 -21.97
C GLY A 446 -25.78 -17.29 -21.15
N CYS A 447 -24.63 -16.92 -21.73
CA CYS A 447 -23.62 -16.09 -21.07
C CYS A 447 -23.85 -14.60 -21.36
N LEU A 448 -23.98 -13.79 -20.31
CA LEU A 448 -24.18 -12.35 -20.43
C LEU A 448 -22.85 -11.61 -20.54
N TYR A 449 -22.72 -10.77 -21.56
CA TYR A 449 -21.59 -9.89 -21.80
C TYR A 449 -22.06 -8.44 -21.95
N SER A 450 -21.38 -7.51 -21.28
CA SER A 450 -21.63 -6.08 -21.44
C SER A 450 -20.42 -5.41 -22.09
N THR A 451 -20.65 -4.57 -23.10
CA THR A 451 -19.61 -3.87 -23.86
C THR A 451 -20.15 -2.60 -24.52
N SER A 452 -19.32 -1.84 -25.23
CA SER A 452 -19.73 -0.64 -25.98
C SER A 452 -20.06 -0.96 -27.43
N LEU A 453 -20.91 -0.13 -28.05
CA LEU A 453 -21.23 -0.22 -29.48
C LEU A 453 -19.96 -0.09 -30.34
N SER A 454 -19.03 0.79 -29.95
CA SER A 454 -17.75 0.98 -30.64
C SER A 454 -16.87 -0.26 -30.64
N THR A 455 -16.95 -1.10 -29.59
CA THR A 455 -16.22 -2.38 -29.54
C THR A 455 -16.84 -3.39 -30.50
N LEU A 456 -18.17 -3.49 -30.54
CA LEU A 456 -18.88 -4.43 -31.43
C LEU A 456 -18.78 -4.03 -32.90
N GLN A 457 -18.67 -2.74 -33.19
CA GLN A 457 -18.52 -2.18 -34.53
C GLN A 457 -17.04 -2.00 -34.94
N ARG A 458 -16.08 -2.43 -34.13
CA ARG A 458 -14.65 -2.20 -34.38
C ARG A 458 -14.16 -2.75 -35.70
N TYR A 459 -14.70 -3.89 -36.12
CA TYR A 459 -14.52 -4.43 -37.45
C TYR A 459 -15.84 -4.29 -38.19
N PRO A 460 -16.01 -3.23 -38.99
CA PRO A 460 -17.28 -2.96 -39.65
C PRO A 460 -17.74 -4.14 -40.51
N ASP A 461 -16.82 -4.80 -41.21
CA ASP A 461 -17.16 -5.90 -42.12
C ASP A 461 -17.49 -7.22 -41.40
N SER A 462 -17.39 -7.26 -40.06
CA SER A 462 -17.77 -8.43 -39.27
C SER A 462 -19.30 -8.55 -39.11
N MET A 463 -19.76 -9.76 -38.77
CA MET A 463 -21.18 -10.03 -38.50
C MET A 463 -21.71 -9.17 -37.35
N LEU A 464 -20.92 -8.97 -36.29
CA LEU A 464 -21.29 -8.09 -35.17
C LEU A 464 -21.34 -6.62 -35.61
N GLY A 465 -20.40 -6.18 -36.45
CA GLY A 465 -20.40 -4.84 -37.03
C GLY A 465 -21.66 -4.57 -37.86
N ALA A 466 -22.04 -5.51 -38.72
CA ALA A 466 -23.24 -5.42 -39.53
C ALA A 466 -24.54 -5.51 -38.69
N MET A 467 -24.57 -6.41 -37.71
CA MET A 467 -25.69 -6.57 -36.78
C MET A 467 -26.02 -5.26 -36.05
N PHE A 468 -25.00 -4.54 -35.57
CA PHE A 468 -25.18 -3.31 -34.81
C PHE A 468 -25.20 -2.03 -35.67
N ARG A 469 -25.03 -2.13 -37.00
CA ARG A 469 -25.36 -1.05 -37.94
C ARG A 469 -26.81 -1.09 -38.43
N GLY A 470 -27.53 -2.18 -38.12
CA GLY A 470 -28.90 -2.39 -38.59
C GLY A 470 -28.98 -3.10 -39.94
N ASP A 471 -27.88 -3.71 -40.40
CA ASP A 471 -27.82 -4.44 -41.68
C ASP A 471 -28.51 -5.82 -41.59
N PHE A 472 -28.81 -6.29 -40.36
CA PHE A 472 -29.46 -7.57 -40.09
C PHE A 472 -30.55 -7.46 -39.01
N PRO A 473 -31.61 -8.30 -39.07
CA PRO A 473 -32.57 -8.42 -37.98
C PRO A 473 -31.89 -9.00 -36.73
N THR A 474 -32.13 -8.37 -35.58
CA THR A 474 -31.57 -8.79 -34.29
C THR A 474 -32.64 -9.46 -33.43
N THR A 475 -32.27 -10.55 -32.76
CA THR A 475 -33.14 -11.24 -31.80
C THR A 475 -32.82 -10.72 -30.40
N LEU A 476 -33.85 -10.42 -29.62
CA LEU A 476 -33.72 -10.08 -28.20
C LEU A 476 -34.21 -11.26 -27.33
N ASP A 477 -33.57 -11.46 -26.19
CA ASP A 477 -34.07 -12.39 -25.17
C ASP A 477 -35.26 -11.79 -24.39
N ALA A 478 -35.84 -12.56 -23.47
CA ALA A 478 -36.99 -12.15 -22.67
C ALA A 478 -36.70 -10.94 -21.75
N GLN A 479 -35.43 -10.60 -21.54
CA GLN A 479 -34.95 -9.49 -20.72
C GLN A 479 -34.54 -8.27 -21.58
N GLY A 480 -34.60 -8.39 -22.91
CA GLY A 480 -34.27 -7.31 -23.84
C GLY A 480 -32.79 -7.24 -24.23
N HIS A 481 -31.98 -8.27 -23.94
CA HIS A 481 -30.59 -8.34 -24.39
C HIS A 481 -30.48 -8.93 -25.79
N TYR A 482 -29.46 -8.52 -26.55
CA TYR A 482 -29.20 -9.09 -27.87
C TYR A 482 -28.77 -10.54 -27.76
N PHE A 483 -29.59 -11.45 -28.27
CA PHE A 483 -29.37 -12.88 -28.17
C PHE A 483 -28.62 -13.42 -29.37
N ILE A 484 -27.57 -14.19 -29.10
CA ILE A 484 -26.74 -14.87 -30.08
C ILE A 484 -26.62 -16.34 -29.66
N ASP A 485 -27.14 -17.25 -30.48
CA ASP A 485 -27.12 -18.70 -30.20
C ASP A 485 -25.78 -19.32 -30.56
N ARG A 486 -24.75 -19.07 -29.73
CA ARG A 486 -23.35 -19.51 -29.90
C ARG A 486 -22.70 -19.87 -28.58
N ASP A 487 -21.47 -20.38 -28.63
CA ASP A 487 -20.71 -20.75 -27.44
C ASP A 487 -20.36 -19.52 -26.58
N GLY A 488 -21.09 -19.37 -25.48
CA GLY A 488 -20.91 -18.27 -24.54
C GLY A 488 -19.49 -18.18 -23.96
N PRO A 489 -18.93 -19.26 -23.38
CA PRO A 489 -17.55 -19.26 -22.86
C PRO A 489 -16.47 -18.85 -23.87
N LEU A 490 -16.52 -19.35 -25.11
CA LEU A 490 -15.54 -19.02 -26.15
C LEU A 490 -15.68 -17.57 -26.65
N PHE A 491 -16.90 -17.02 -26.62
CA PHE A 491 -17.14 -15.63 -26.99
C PHE A 491 -16.33 -14.63 -26.16
N ARG A 492 -15.91 -14.98 -24.94
CA ARG A 492 -15.01 -14.15 -24.12
C ARG A 492 -13.72 -13.79 -24.88
N TYR A 493 -13.13 -14.74 -25.61
CA TYR A 493 -11.89 -14.52 -26.35
C TYR A 493 -12.14 -13.68 -27.60
N VAL A 494 -13.27 -13.89 -28.27
CA VAL A 494 -13.73 -13.04 -29.38
C VAL A 494 -13.90 -11.59 -28.90
N LEU A 495 -14.60 -11.39 -27.78
CA LEU A 495 -14.83 -10.06 -27.20
C LEU A 495 -13.52 -9.39 -26.74
N ASN A 496 -12.59 -10.15 -26.16
CA ASN A 496 -11.28 -9.63 -25.79
C ASN A 496 -10.45 -9.22 -27.02
N PHE A 497 -10.51 -10.00 -28.10
CA PHE A 497 -9.91 -9.61 -29.37
C PHE A 497 -10.55 -8.33 -29.91
N LEU A 498 -11.87 -8.19 -29.88
CA LEU A 498 -12.54 -6.94 -30.27
C LEU A 498 -12.10 -5.75 -29.40
N ARG A 499 -11.70 -5.95 -28.15
CA ARG A 499 -11.21 -4.88 -27.25
C ARG A 499 -9.76 -4.51 -27.47
N THR A 500 -8.92 -5.45 -27.86
CA THR A 500 -7.45 -5.29 -27.88
C THR A 500 -6.83 -5.36 -29.27
N SER A 501 -7.54 -5.95 -30.24
CA SER A 501 -7.02 -6.37 -31.55
C SER A 501 -5.86 -7.38 -31.48
N GLU A 502 -5.69 -8.05 -30.34
CA GLU A 502 -4.66 -9.06 -30.11
C GLU A 502 -5.27 -10.37 -29.58
N LEU A 503 -4.82 -11.50 -30.10
CA LEU A 503 -5.27 -12.82 -29.65
C LEU A 503 -4.54 -13.19 -28.34
N THR A 504 -5.28 -13.11 -27.23
CA THR A 504 -4.78 -13.47 -25.90
C THR A 504 -5.46 -14.74 -25.40
N LEU A 505 -4.67 -15.81 -25.29
CA LEU A 505 -5.13 -17.14 -24.85
C LEU A 505 -4.33 -17.62 -23.64
N PRO A 506 -4.96 -18.37 -22.71
CA PRO A 506 -4.23 -19.10 -21.67
C PRO A 506 -3.16 -20.02 -22.26
N CYS A 507 -2.06 -20.23 -21.55
CA CYS A 507 -0.95 -21.08 -22.01
C CYS A 507 -1.35 -22.55 -22.23
N ASP A 508 -2.45 -22.98 -21.63
CA ASP A 508 -3.03 -24.32 -21.68
C ASP A 508 -4.33 -24.39 -22.51
N PHE A 509 -4.61 -23.39 -23.35
CA PHE A 509 -5.84 -23.35 -24.13
C PHE A 509 -5.90 -24.47 -25.19
N THR A 510 -6.86 -25.39 -25.06
CA THR A 510 -6.97 -26.59 -25.91
C THR A 510 -8.01 -26.49 -27.03
N GLU A 511 -8.88 -25.49 -27.01
CA GLU A 511 -10.08 -25.41 -27.88
C GLU A 511 -9.88 -24.54 -29.13
N MET A 512 -8.67 -24.57 -29.72
CA MET A 512 -8.29 -23.73 -30.88
C MET A 512 -9.21 -23.89 -32.09
N ASP A 513 -9.60 -25.12 -32.41
CA ASP A 513 -10.49 -25.40 -33.54
C ASP A 513 -11.92 -24.87 -33.30
N LEU A 514 -12.39 -24.89 -32.05
CA LEU A 514 -13.70 -24.33 -31.70
C LEU A 514 -13.66 -22.80 -31.74
N LEU A 515 -12.60 -22.18 -31.22
CA LEU A 515 -12.42 -20.74 -31.29
C LEU A 515 -12.30 -20.24 -32.74
N ARG A 516 -11.65 -21.00 -33.63
CA ARG A 516 -11.62 -20.69 -35.07
C ARG A 516 -13.03 -20.70 -35.68
N LYS A 517 -13.85 -21.70 -35.35
CA LYS A 517 -15.26 -21.74 -35.79
C LYS A 517 -16.08 -20.56 -35.28
N GLU A 518 -15.81 -20.07 -34.07
CA GLU A 518 -16.45 -18.85 -33.56
C GLU A 518 -15.96 -17.60 -34.33
N ALA A 519 -14.65 -17.46 -34.56
CA ALA A 519 -14.10 -16.35 -35.34
C ALA A 519 -14.69 -16.29 -36.76
N ASP A 520 -14.83 -17.45 -37.41
CA ASP A 520 -15.48 -17.61 -38.72
C ASP A 520 -16.95 -17.21 -38.66
N PHE A 521 -17.70 -17.67 -37.64
CA PHE A 521 -19.11 -17.33 -37.46
C PHE A 521 -19.33 -15.81 -37.32
N TYR A 522 -18.51 -15.14 -36.51
CA TYR A 522 -18.57 -13.69 -36.34
C TYR A 522 -17.93 -12.91 -37.50
N GLN A 523 -17.31 -13.59 -38.47
CA GLN A 523 -16.65 -13.00 -39.64
C GLN A 523 -15.60 -11.94 -39.27
N ILE A 524 -14.80 -12.20 -38.23
CA ILE A 524 -13.75 -11.28 -37.79
C ILE A 524 -12.44 -11.68 -38.47
N GLU A 525 -12.25 -11.22 -39.71
CA GLU A 525 -11.13 -11.60 -40.57
C GLU A 525 -9.74 -11.51 -39.89
N PRO A 526 -9.40 -10.45 -39.13
CA PRO A 526 -8.10 -10.38 -38.44
C PRO A 526 -7.94 -11.43 -37.33
N LEU A 527 -9.03 -11.86 -36.69
CA LEU A 527 -9.01 -12.94 -35.70
C LEU A 527 -8.87 -14.29 -36.39
N ILE A 528 -9.58 -14.50 -37.50
CA ILE A 528 -9.45 -15.71 -38.34
C ILE A 528 -7.99 -15.84 -38.81
N GLN A 529 -7.39 -14.75 -39.29
CA GLN A 529 -5.98 -14.71 -39.67
C GLN A 529 -5.07 -15.03 -38.49
N SER A 530 -5.30 -14.44 -37.31
CA SER A 530 -4.51 -14.73 -36.10
C SER A 530 -4.61 -16.19 -35.65
N LEU A 531 -5.74 -16.85 -35.94
CA LEU A 531 -5.96 -18.27 -35.64
C LEU A 531 -5.48 -19.19 -36.76
N THR A 532 -5.33 -18.70 -38.00
CA THR A 532 -4.97 -19.48 -39.21
C THR A 532 -3.49 -19.38 -39.56
N ASP A 533 -2.85 -18.25 -39.23
CA ASP A 533 -1.40 -18.11 -39.21
C ASP A 533 -0.84 -18.96 -38.07
N THR A 534 -0.77 -20.28 -38.29
CA THR A 534 0.22 -21.12 -37.63
C THR A 534 1.59 -20.73 -38.19
N LYS A 535 2.06 -19.52 -37.87
CA LYS A 535 3.49 -19.38 -37.59
C LYS A 535 3.70 -20.16 -36.31
N PRO A 536 4.37 -21.32 -36.35
CA PRO A 536 4.66 -22.01 -35.11
C PRO A 536 5.46 -21.03 -34.26
N LEU A 537 5.08 -20.90 -32.98
CA LEU A 537 5.76 -20.04 -32.01
C LEU A 537 7.26 -20.37 -31.88
N TYR A 538 7.71 -21.48 -32.48
CA TYR A 538 9.10 -21.88 -32.61
C TYR A 538 9.36 -22.63 -33.94
N PRO A 539 10.59 -22.61 -34.51
CA PRO A 539 10.98 -23.46 -35.63
C PRO A 539 10.68 -24.96 -35.42
N LEU A 540 10.42 -25.71 -36.49
CA LEU A 540 10.14 -27.17 -36.44
C LEU A 540 11.25 -28.02 -35.79
N ASP A 541 12.46 -27.45 -35.63
CA ASP A 541 13.63 -28.13 -35.09
C ASP A 541 14.05 -27.64 -33.70
N THR A 542 13.21 -26.82 -33.05
CA THR A 542 13.48 -26.38 -31.67
C THR A 542 12.85 -27.32 -30.65
N PHE A 543 13.66 -27.80 -29.71
CA PHE A 543 13.22 -28.54 -28.54
C PHE A 543 13.72 -27.86 -27.28
N GLU A 544 13.11 -28.17 -26.15
CA GLU A 544 13.50 -27.62 -24.86
C GLU A 544 14.53 -28.55 -24.21
N GLU A 545 15.72 -28.04 -23.97
CA GLU A 545 16.71 -28.72 -23.14
C GLU A 545 16.40 -28.45 -21.67
N LEU A 546 16.46 -29.51 -20.87
CA LEU A 546 16.17 -29.45 -19.44
C LEU A 546 17.41 -29.79 -18.62
N VAL A 547 17.57 -29.07 -17.52
CA VAL A 547 18.56 -29.34 -16.48
C VAL A 547 17.82 -29.37 -15.16
N GLU A 548 17.97 -30.46 -14.43
CA GLU A 548 17.43 -30.60 -13.09
C GLU A 548 18.58 -30.50 -12.09
N LEU A 549 18.43 -29.62 -11.11
CA LEU A 549 19.30 -29.53 -9.96
C LEU A 549 18.46 -29.91 -8.74
N SER A 550 18.87 -30.92 -7.99
CA SER A 550 18.23 -31.30 -6.73
C SER A 550 19.21 -31.26 -5.57
N SER A 551 18.75 -30.78 -4.42
CA SER A 551 19.49 -30.82 -3.15
C SER A 551 18.66 -31.61 -2.15
N THR A 552 19.16 -32.78 -1.77
CA THR A 552 18.50 -33.70 -0.85
C THR A 552 19.23 -33.69 0.49
N ARG A 553 18.51 -33.45 1.58
CA ARG A 553 19.02 -33.49 2.95
C ARG A 553 18.36 -34.62 3.71
N LYS A 554 19.16 -35.58 4.19
CA LYS A 554 18.69 -36.69 5.02
C LYS A 554 19.20 -36.56 6.44
N LEU A 555 18.28 -36.55 7.40
CA LEU A 555 18.58 -36.61 8.83
C LEU A 555 18.61 -38.07 9.30
N SER A 556 19.80 -38.58 9.61
CA SER A 556 20.00 -39.91 10.19
C SER A 556 20.10 -39.83 11.72
N LYS A 557 19.26 -40.58 12.45
CA LYS A 557 19.39 -40.83 13.90
C LYS A 557 19.93 -42.26 14.12
N TYR A 558 21.20 -42.49 13.84
CA TYR A 558 21.90 -43.64 14.42
C TYR A 558 22.70 -43.16 15.64
N SER A 559 22.13 -43.40 16.83
CA SER A 559 22.72 -43.41 18.18
C SER A 559 23.82 -42.38 18.55
N ASN A 560 23.50 -41.48 19.50
CA ASN A 560 24.32 -40.41 20.14
C ASN A 560 24.32 -39.02 19.43
N PRO A 561 24.49 -37.88 20.13
CA PRO A 561 23.61 -36.71 20.04
C PRO A 561 23.84 -35.77 18.84
N VAL A 562 24.55 -36.22 17.80
CA VAL A 562 24.82 -35.43 16.60
C VAL A 562 24.10 -36.09 15.45
N ALA A 563 22.98 -35.50 15.03
CA ALA A 563 22.31 -35.92 13.81
C ALA A 563 23.28 -35.76 12.63
N VAL A 564 23.60 -36.86 11.95
CA VAL A 564 24.46 -36.83 10.76
C VAL A 564 23.58 -36.35 9.61
N ILE A 565 23.77 -35.11 9.17
CA ILE A 565 23.12 -34.54 7.99
C ILE A 565 23.99 -34.90 6.79
N ILE A 566 23.53 -35.82 5.96
CA ILE A 566 24.12 -36.03 4.65
C ILE A 566 23.33 -35.18 3.67
N THR A 567 24.03 -34.27 3.00
CA THR A 567 23.43 -33.45 1.93
C THR A 567 24.00 -33.91 0.60
N GLN A 568 23.13 -34.23 -0.35
CA GLN A 568 23.52 -34.59 -1.71
C GLN A 568 22.99 -33.53 -2.66
N LEU A 569 23.86 -32.97 -3.49
CA LEU A 569 23.49 -32.05 -4.55
C LEU A 569 23.70 -32.77 -5.89
N THR A 570 22.64 -32.90 -6.67
CA THR A 570 22.60 -33.68 -7.91
C THR A 570 22.21 -32.79 -9.07
N ILE A 571 22.95 -32.88 -10.17
CA ILE A 571 22.59 -32.30 -11.45
C ILE A 571 22.28 -33.44 -12.42
N THR A 572 21.13 -33.38 -13.06
CA THR A 572 20.71 -34.33 -14.08
C THR A 572 20.40 -33.56 -15.37
N THR A 573 21.04 -33.93 -16.47
CA THR A 573 20.76 -33.33 -17.78
C THR A 573 21.22 -34.23 -18.93
N LYS A 574 20.57 -34.11 -20.08
CA LYS A 574 21.00 -34.76 -21.33
C LYS A 574 22.03 -33.95 -22.12
N VAL A 575 22.38 -32.75 -21.64
CA VAL A 575 23.32 -31.86 -22.32
C VAL A 575 24.75 -32.21 -21.90
N HIS A 576 25.41 -33.07 -22.67
CA HIS A 576 26.75 -33.59 -22.36
C HIS A 576 27.79 -32.49 -22.13
N SER A 577 27.80 -31.44 -22.96
CA SER A 577 28.75 -30.31 -22.81
C SER A 577 28.58 -29.56 -21.49
N LEU A 578 27.36 -29.51 -20.93
CA LEU A 578 27.10 -28.92 -19.63
C LEU A 578 27.61 -29.82 -18.50
N LEU A 579 27.40 -31.14 -18.59
CA LEU A 579 27.92 -32.11 -17.62
C LEU A 579 29.45 -32.10 -17.57
N ASP A 580 30.10 -32.08 -18.73
CA ASP A 580 31.55 -31.98 -18.85
C ASP A 580 32.06 -30.64 -18.31
N GLY A 581 31.37 -29.55 -18.64
CA GLY A 581 31.68 -28.21 -18.14
C GLY A 581 31.60 -28.12 -16.62
N VAL A 582 30.57 -28.70 -16.00
CA VAL A 582 30.45 -28.79 -14.54
C VAL A 582 31.56 -29.65 -13.95
N SER A 583 31.79 -30.84 -14.51
CA SER A 583 32.81 -31.77 -14.02
C SER A 583 34.22 -31.15 -14.03
N ASN A 584 34.54 -30.34 -15.04
CA ASN A 584 35.83 -29.66 -15.18
C ASN A 584 35.94 -28.37 -14.36
N SER A 585 34.88 -27.57 -14.27
CA SER A 585 34.91 -26.24 -13.63
C SER A 585 34.79 -26.31 -12.10
N PHE A 586 34.17 -27.37 -11.58
CA PHE A 586 33.91 -27.54 -10.14
C PHE A 586 34.82 -28.58 -9.50
N THR A 587 35.95 -28.89 -10.13
CA THR A 587 36.96 -29.84 -9.68
C THR A 587 37.49 -29.59 -8.25
N LYS A 588 37.51 -28.34 -7.78
CA LYS A 588 37.90 -28.01 -6.39
C LYS A 588 37.02 -28.69 -5.33
N TRP A 589 35.79 -29.04 -5.69
CA TRP A 589 34.82 -29.69 -4.82
C TRP A 589 34.92 -31.24 -4.86
N ILE A 590 35.88 -31.81 -5.63
CA ILE A 590 36.10 -33.26 -5.86
C ILE A 590 36.41 -34.08 -4.60
N LYS A 591 36.81 -33.46 -3.48
CA LYS A 591 36.97 -34.20 -2.21
C LYS A 591 35.65 -34.83 -1.73
N HIS A 592 34.53 -34.35 -2.24
CA HIS A 592 33.18 -34.85 -2.01
C HIS A 592 32.76 -35.69 -3.23
N MET A 593 32.64 -37.00 -3.03
CA MET A 593 32.48 -38.07 -4.02
C MET A 593 31.61 -37.70 -5.24
N MET A 594 32.15 -37.89 -6.46
CA MET A 594 31.50 -37.66 -7.77
C MET A 594 31.06 -39.01 -8.37
N ASP A 595 29.74 -39.26 -8.46
CA ASP A 595 29.17 -40.39 -9.21
C ASP A 595 28.68 -39.86 -10.57
N SER A 596 29.43 -40.18 -11.63
CA SER A 596 29.10 -39.82 -13.01
C SER A 596 28.42 -41.02 -13.69
N ARG A 597 27.09 -40.97 -13.77
CA ARG A 597 26.28 -41.87 -14.61
C ARG A 597 25.89 -41.10 -15.87
N ASP A 598 25.44 -41.79 -16.92
CA ASP A 598 25.32 -41.27 -18.31
C ASP A 598 24.68 -39.88 -18.48
N PHE A 599 23.94 -39.36 -17.50
CA PHE A 599 23.29 -38.04 -17.52
C PHE A 599 23.30 -37.30 -16.18
N GLN A 600 24.17 -37.66 -15.22
CA GLN A 600 24.11 -37.14 -13.86
C GLN A 600 25.50 -36.88 -13.25
N VAL A 601 25.62 -35.76 -12.53
CA VAL A 601 26.76 -35.47 -11.63
C VAL A 601 26.21 -35.22 -10.23
N SER A 602 26.75 -35.91 -9.22
CA SER A 602 26.35 -35.73 -7.82
C SER A 602 27.52 -35.32 -6.93
N PHE A 603 27.27 -34.44 -5.97
CA PHE A 603 28.20 -34.02 -4.92
C PHE A 603 27.63 -34.42 -3.56
N THR A 604 28.42 -35.10 -2.73
CA THR A 604 27.97 -35.58 -1.41
C THR A 604 28.72 -34.92 -0.27
N PHE A 605 27.99 -34.21 0.58
CA PHE A 605 28.51 -33.43 1.69
C PHE A 605 28.30 -34.12 3.04
N GLY A 606 29.30 -34.00 3.93
CA GLY A 606 29.19 -34.46 5.30
C GLY A 606 28.46 -33.45 6.21
N PRO A 607 28.28 -33.79 7.50
CA PRO A 607 27.49 -33.00 8.45
C PRO A 607 28.00 -31.57 8.71
N CYS A 608 29.30 -31.33 8.55
CA CYS A 608 29.94 -30.05 8.83
C CYS A 608 30.07 -29.14 7.60
N ASP A 609 29.61 -29.58 6.42
CA ASP A 609 29.84 -28.92 5.13
C ASP A 609 28.59 -28.21 4.58
N TYR A 610 27.66 -27.82 5.46
CA TYR A 610 26.40 -27.16 5.06
C TYR A 610 26.63 -25.87 4.26
N HIS A 611 27.49 -24.99 4.76
CA HIS A 611 27.79 -23.72 4.09
C HIS A 611 28.45 -23.96 2.73
N GLN A 612 29.25 -25.01 2.64
CA GLN A 612 29.87 -25.46 1.41
C GLN A 612 28.83 -25.92 0.38
N GLU A 613 27.83 -26.72 0.77
CA GLU A 613 26.72 -27.09 -0.13
C GLU A 613 25.95 -25.86 -0.63
N VAL A 614 25.59 -24.94 0.26
CA VAL A 614 24.84 -23.73 -0.11
C VAL A 614 25.65 -22.88 -1.09
N SER A 615 26.95 -22.71 -0.85
CA SER A 615 27.85 -21.99 -1.77
C SER A 615 27.96 -22.69 -3.11
N LEU A 616 28.15 -24.01 -3.16
CA LEU A 616 28.22 -24.75 -4.42
C LEU A 616 26.91 -24.64 -5.20
N ARG A 617 25.77 -24.74 -4.51
CA ARG A 617 24.46 -24.60 -5.12
C ARG A 617 24.29 -23.25 -5.80
N VAL A 618 24.62 -22.15 -5.14
CA VAL A 618 24.55 -20.80 -5.74
C VAL A 618 25.43 -20.70 -6.97
N LEU A 619 26.66 -21.23 -6.91
CA LEU A 619 27.59 -21.21 -8.03
C LEU A 619 27.11 -22.07 -9.21
N LEU A 620 26.49 -23.21 -8.95
CA LEU A 620 25.93 -24.08 -9.99
C LEU A 620 24.71 -23.46 -10.66
N VAL A 621 23.82 -22.82 -9.89
CA VAL A 621 22.68 -22.07 -10.44
C VAL A 621 23.19 -20.95 -11.35
N ASP A 622 24.16 -20.16 -10.89
CA ASP A 622 24.77 -19.09 -11.70
C ASP A 622 25.47 -19.65 -12.95
N TYR A 623 26.20 -20.76 -12.83
CA TYR A 623 26.85 -21.41 -13.97
C TYR A 623 25.83 -21.90 -15.01
N ILE A 624 24.78 -22.62 -14.59
CA ILE A 624 23.71 -23.11 -15.47
C ILE A 624 23.02 -21.92 -16.17
N SER A 625 22.75 -20.84 -15.44
CA SER A 625 22.17 -19.62 -16.02
C SER A 625 23.08 -18.93 -17.02
N LYS A 626 24.40 -18.89 -16.78
CA LYS A 626 25.38 -18.38 -17.75
C LYS A 626 25.49 -19.21 -19.02
N GLN A 627 25.10 -20.49 -18.98
CA GLN A 627 24.96 -21.34 -20.17
C GLN A 627 23.64 -21.11 -20.92
N GLY A 628 22.87 -20.07 -20.56
CA GLY A 628 21.65 -19.66 -21.26
C GLY A 628 20.39 -20.38 -20.81
N PHE A 629 20.42 -21.11 -19.69
CA PHE A 629 19.22 -21.72 -19.10
C PHE A 629 18.52 -20.78 -18.13
N SER A 630 17.20 -20.69 -18.21
CA SER A 630 16.35 -19.95 -17.27
C SER A 630 15.67 -20.89 -16.28
N ILE A 631 15.37 -20.41 -15.07
CA ILE A 631 14.63 -21.19 -14.07
C ILE A 631 13.18 -21.31 -14.54
N ARG A 632 12.71 -22.54 -14.74
CA ARG A 632 11.33 -22.84 -15.09
C ARG A 632 10.47 -23.09 -13.86
N ASN A 633 10.98 -23.86 -12.90
CA ASN A 633 10.24 -24.22 -11.70
C ASN A 633 11.18 -24.45 -10.52
N THR A 634 10.70 -24.18 -9.31
CA THR A 634 11.36 -24.51 -8.05
C THR A 634 10.35 -25.20 -7.13
N ARG A 635 10.70 -26.37 -6.60
CA ARG A 635 9.84 -27.15 -5.71
C ARG A 635 10.58 -27.56 -4.45
N VAL A 636 9.87 -27.61 -3.33
CA VAL A 636 10.38 -28.13 -2.06
C VAL A 636 9.48 -29.27 -1.63
N HIS A 637 10.06 -30.45 -1.43
CA HIS A 637 9.38 -31.64 -0.96
C HIS A 637 9.87 -32.01 0.44
N HIS A 638 8.92 -32.11 1.37
CA HIS A 638 9.16 -32.69 2.68
C HIS A 638 8.67 -34.14 2.67
N MET A 639 9.60 -35.09 2.71
CA MET A 639 9.28 -36.51 2.71
C MET A 639 9.51 -37.10 4.10
N SER A 640 8.43 -37.63 4.68
CA SER A 640 8.43 -38.40 5.92
C SER A 640 7.90 -39.80 5.58
N GLU A 641 8.77 -40.66 5.04
CA GLU A 641 8.36 -42.04 4.69
C GLU A 641 8.48 -43.01 5.88
N ARG A 642 9.18 -42.63 6.96
CA ARG A 642 9.27 -43.40 8.21
C ARG A 642 9.32 -42.48 9.42
N ALA A 643 8.81 -42.94 10.55
CA ALA A 643 8.68 -42.18 11.81
C ALA A 643 10.00 -41.56 12.35
N ASN A 644 11.16 -41.89 11.78
CA ASN A 644 12.49 -41.50 12.27
C ASN A 644 13.43 -40.91 11.20
N GLU A 645 12.96 -40.58 9.99
CA GLU A 645 13.79 -39.97 8.93
C GLU A 645 13.08 -38.75 8.33
N ASN A 646 13.60 -37.55 8.61
CA ASN A 646 13.15 -36.32 7.96
C ASN A 646 14.04 -36.08 6.74
N THR A 647 13.46 -36.17 5.55
CA THR A 647 14.14 -35.81 4.29
C THR A 647 13.53 -34.53 3.74
N VAL A 648 14.39 -33.56 3.42
CA VAL A 648 13.99 -32.33 2.73
C VAL A 648 14.70 -32.29 1.40
N GLU A 649 13.94 -32.12 0.32
CA GLU A 649 14.47 -32.07 -1.03
C GLU A 649 14.05 -30.80 -1.73
N HIS A 650 15.03 -30.06 -2.23
CA HIS A 650 14.80 -28.88 -3.06
C HIS A 650 15.12 -29.24 -4.50
N HIS A 651 14.22 -28.90 -5.41
CA HIS A 651 14.36 -29.14 -6.84
C HIS A 651 14.27 -27.83 -7.61
N TRP A 652 15.18 -27.66 -8.55
CA TRP A 652 15.16 -26.60 -9.54
C TRP A 652 15.16 -27.24 -10.93
N THR A 653 14.22 -26.84 -11.76
CA THR A 653 14.20 -27.20 -13.18
C THR A 653 14.55 -25.98 -13.98
N PHE A 654 15.61 -26.08 -14.77
CA PHE A 654 16.02 -25.06 -15.72
C PHE A 654 15.71 -25.50 -17.13
N CYS A 655 15.40 -24.54 -18.00
CA CYS A 655 15.17 -24.81 -19.40
C CYS A 655 15.84 -23.79 -20.32
N ARG A 656 16.17 -24.23 -21.53
CA ARG A 656 16.49 -23.35 -22.65
C ARG A 656 15.97 -23.94 -23.95
N LEU A 657 15.67 -23.06 -24.90
CA LEU A 657 15.35 -23.46 -26.26
C LEU A 657 16.64 -23.84 -27.00
N ALA A 658 16.68 -25.05 -27.55
CA ALA A 658 17.78 -25.55 -28.36
C ALA A 658 17.27 -25.94 -29.75
N ARG A 659 18.13 -25.88 -30.76
CA ARG A 659 17.84 -26.34 -32.12
C ARG A 659 18.57 -27.64 -32.38
N LYS A 660 17.93 -28.57 -33.08
CA LYS A 660 18.59 -29.76 -33.60
C LYS A 660 19.64 -29.30 -34.63
N VAL A 661 20.89 -29.72 -34.43
CA VAL A 661 21.98 -29.56 -35.40
C VAL A 661 22.26 -30.96 -35.96
N ASP A 662 22.62 -31.08 -37.23
CA ASP A 662 22.66 -32.35 -37.97
C ASP A 662 23.72 -33.39 -37.52
N ASP A 663 24.41 -33.16 -36.39
CA ASP A 663 25.44 -34.05 -35.82
C ASP A 663 24.97 -34.81 -34.57
#